data_AF-A0A3R7VZP8-F1
#
_entry.id   AF-A0A3R7VZP8-F1
#
_cell.length_a   1.000
_cell.length_b   1.000
_cell.length_c   1.000
_cell.angle_alpha   90.00
_cell.angle_beta   90.00
_cell.angle_gamma   90.00
#
_symmetry.space_group_name_H-M   'P 1'
#
loop_
_entity.id
_entity.type
_entity.pdbx_description
1 polymer ?
#
loop_
_entity_poly.entity_id
_entity_poly.type
_entity_poly.pdbx_seq_one_letter_code
_entity_poly.pdbx_strand_id
1 'polypeptide(L)'
;MAAPISSPLLRPLLAACFSASLFGGRVIREVVEHHVALDMVNKQEGTYDPQTIADRRSQQRIIYALRKAFPQLTIVGEEGELGSPAPEDVVQCDLKALDDVTFDGGDDVQNLVLNWKDLVLWVDPLDGTKRFAAKMYNEVSVLIGISYKQRPIAGVVHLPFHGKHGITYWGGPSVGVFRSEHHESEAQITHVKLLKQTDKSSKRDLICTVSSTDCELVNNALQLLTPSTILTGGATGTMVLGVLTGQSDGFFRFKAATRKWDICAVEPLIEGLGGKLTDTQGNVYMYDHINNAPDFDNERGLIACVKPETHEMIVNVITKVNLTSALDGREMTPQWFQECVFLGRQVLAVNVIPDSVHRGKHSAVVKLEVHFKDNDSKMVVFVKKSARNELPSRSAAHWKRDIASYHTESTFYAHFASSLHARGVSLIQPLAVFQSDAAGKCTTNMVADMASDAEHVATCSNPENFMILLECLGAVSSASLANYEAADCLGRVDTQQALVYLANLHASIWGQEDLIEKARSKLWPAACWWAFPKRGATELAQASYIWPQMLASWKQVFISELGLSSTAALESLGERMIEEAAYISTCLSVDSNASLSTVVHGDFKSANLFFKSRSREVVAFDWQWSGVGLGAMDVANFLNTSVSISLLANDENELELLHFYYDRLSERLQVLDVTSDLQKSYPFEAFQRHYDFAFLEYGRLLISNFWKDMTPQSCSAKAYNVNCGLGYRSVPHVVRMVRKLHQGLEGVKSERLMS
;
A
#
# COMPACT_ATOMS: atom_id res chain seq x y z
N MET A 1 44.45 4.09 -18.62
CA MET A 1 43.13 4.72 -18.52
C MET A 1 42.41 4.45 -19.84
N ALA A 2 41.32 3.69 -19.83
CA ALA A 2 40.49 3.52 -21.03
C ALA A 2 39.89 4.89 -21.40
N ALA A 3 39.83 5.22 -22.69
CA ALA A 3 39.20 6.45 -23.15
C ALA A 3 37.76 6.55 -22.60
N PRO A 4 37.29 7.73 -22.17
CA PRO A 4 35.92 7.90 -21.72
C PRO A 4 34.98 7.51 -22.88
N ILE A 5 34.25 6.41 -22.69
CA ILE A 5 33.35 5.88 -23.71
C ILE A 5 32.12 6.80 -23.75
N SER A 6 31.83 7.36 -24.92
CA SER A 6 30.72 8.29 -25.13
C SER A 6 29.38 7.64 -24.77
N SER A 7 28.57 8.35 -23.99
CA SER A 7 27.15 8.01 -23.76
C SER A 7 26.38 7.88 -25.08
N PRO A 8 25.39 6.97 -25.17
CA PRO A 8 24.62 6.77 -26.38
C PRO A 8 23.61 7.90 -26.57
N LEU A 9 23.33 8.22 -27.82
CA LEU A 9 22.21 9.07 -28.21
C LEU A 9 20.94 8.22 -28.35
N LEU A 10 19.77 8.79 -28.02
CA LEU A 10 18.49 8.10 -28.08
C LEU A 10 18.17 7.57 -29.49
N ARG A 11 18.34 8.38 -30.55
CA ARG A 11 18.00 7.97 -31.92
C ARG A 11 18.80 6.74 -32.40
N PRO A 12 20.15 6.72 -32.37
CA PRO A 12 20.93 5.53 -32.73
C PRO A 12 20.60 4.30 -31.89
N LEU A 13 20.30 4.48 -30.59
CA LEU A 13 19.89 3.38 -29.72
C LEU A 13 18.52 2.80 -30.13
N LEU A 14 17.55 3.67 -30.42
CA LEU A 14 16.22 3.27 -30.89
C LEU A 14 16.29 2.61 -32.26
N ALA A 15 17.14 3.09 -33.18
CA ALA A 15 17.41 2.46 -34.46
C ALA A 15 18.03 1.07 -34.29
N ALA A 16 18.95 0.90 -33.33
CA ALA A 16 19.50 -0.40 -33.01
C ALA A 16 18.46 -1.37 -32.43
N CYS A 17 17.58 -0.89 -31.56
CA CYS A 17 16.47 -1.69 -31.02
C CYS A 17 15.46 -2.08 -32.12
N PHE A 18 15.16 -1.14 -33.01
CA PHE A 18 14.32 -1.37 -34.19
C PHE A 18 14.91 -2.49 -35.05
N SER A 19 16.18 -2.36 -35.46
CA SER A 19 16.91 -3.36 -36.25
C SER A 19 16.98 -4.73 -35.55
N ALA A 20 17.33 -4.74 -34.26
CA ALA A 20 17.41 -5.98 -33.47
C ALA A 20 16.06 -6.71 -33.37
N SER A 21 14.94 -5.99 -33.24
CA SER A 21 13.60 -6.60 -33.20
C SER A 21 13.26 -7.39 -34.47
N LEU A 22 13.72 -6.90 -35.64
CA LEU A 22 13.57 -7.59 -36.93
C LEU A 22 14.38 -8.87 -36.97
N PHE A 23 15.58 -8.84 -36.40
CA PHE A 23 16.46 -10.00 -36.34
C PHE A 23 15.85 -11.11 -35.49
N GLY A 24 15.30 -10.76 -34.33
CA GLY A 24 14.51 -11.67 -33.51
C GLY A 24 13.33 -12.24 -34.27
N GLY A 25 12.51 -11.39 -34.90
CA GLY A 25 11.36 -11.83 -35.68
C GLY A 25 11.70 -12.73 -36.89
N ARG A 26 12.85 -12.51 -37.54
CA ARG A 26 13.35 -13.37 -38.62
C ARG A 26 13.67 -14.78 -38.11
N VAL A 27 14.34 -14.92 -36.96
CA VAL A 27 14.57 -16.23 -36.33
C VAL A 27 13.26 -16.97 -36.10
N ILE A 28 12.28 -16.28 -35.53
CA ILE A 28 10.99 -16.89 -35.18
C ILE A 28 10.31 -17.44 -36.45
N ARG A 29 10.40 -16.71 -37.56
CA ARG A 29 9.94 -17.18 -38.86
C ARG A 29 10.75 -18.34 -39.41
N GLU A 30 12.07 -18.27 -39.36
CA GLU A 30 12.97 -19.35 -39.81
C GLU A 30 12.66 -20.67 -39.07
N VAL A 31 12.38 -20.61 -37.77
CA VAL A 31 11.98 -21.79 -36.98
C VAL A 31 10.70 -22.43 -37.53
N VAL A 32 9.71 -21.62 -37.92
CA VAL A 32 8.45 -22.09 -38.50
C VAL A 32 8.64 -22.59 -39.93
N GLU A 33 9.30 -21.81 -40.80
CA GLU A 33 9.51 -22.11 -42.22
C GLU A 33 10.33 -23.38 -42.42
N HIS A 34 11.40 -23.56 -41.63
CA HIS A 34 12.25 -24.74 -41.70
C HIS A 34 11.76 -25.91 -40.84
N HIS A 35 10.59 -25.79 -40.20
CA HIS A 35 9.99 -26.84 -39.37
C HIS A 35 10.95 -27.33 -38.26
N VAL A 36 11.67 -26.41 -37.63
CA VAL A 36 12.64 -26.72 -36.57
C VAL A 36 11.89 -27.25 -35.35
N ALA A 37 12.42 -28.30 -34.71
CA ALA A 37 11.85 -28.82 -33.46
C ALA A 37 11.84 -27.72 -32.38
N LEU A 38 10.72 -27.58 -31.66
CA LEU A 38 10.55 -26.46 -30.72
C LEU A 38 11.42 -26.57 -29.47
N ASP A 39 11.96 -27.74 -29.14
CA ASP A 39 12.79 -27.99 -27.95
C ASP A 39 12.23 -27.30 -26.70
N MET A 40 10.96 -27.63 -26.40
CA MET A 40 10.18 -26.99 -25.34
C MET A 40 10.72 -27.35 -23.96
N VAL A 41 10.96 -26.32 -23.16
CA VAL A 41 11.36 -26.43 -21.75
C VAL A 41 10.32 -25.69 -20.91
N ASN A 42 9.91 -26.26 -19.78
CA ASN A 42 9.03 -25.57 -18.83
C ASN A 42 9.89 -24.86 -17.78
N LYS A 43 9.79 -23.53 -17.69
CA LYS A 43 10.67 -22.69 -16.85
C LYS A 43 10.35 -22.78 -15.36
N GLN A 44 9.13 -23.13 -14.99
CA GLN A 44 8.67 -23.17 -13.60
C GLN A 44 8.00 -24.51 -13.26
N GLU A 45 8.35 -25.12 -12.12
CA GLU A 45 7.62 -26.29 -11.62
C GLU A 45 6.21 -25.88 -11.14
N GLY A 46 5.19 -26.64 -11.51
CA GLY A 46 3.79 -26.41 -11.09
C GLY A 46 3.00 -25.37 -11.90
N THR A 47 3.66 -24.55 -12.72
CA THR A 47 3.01 -23.61 -13.67
C THR A 47 3.48 -23.92 -15.08
N TYR A 48 2.56 -24.01 -16.04
CA TYR A 48 2.93 -24.12 -17.45
C TYR A 48 3.46 -22.78 -17.95
N ASP A 49 4.78 -22.67 -18.09
CA ASP A 49 5.57 -21.51 -18.53
C ASP A 49 6.61 -21.99 -19.57
N PRO A 50 6.19 -22.21 -20.83
CA PRO A 50 7.04 -22.82 -21.84
C PRO A 50 8.07 -21.83 -22.41
N GLN A 51 9.24 -22.35 -22.76
CA GLN A 51 10.29 -21.71 -23.54
C GLN A 51 10.64 -22.63 -24.73
N THR A 52 10.78 -22.08 -25.93
CA THR A 52 11.17 -22.82 -27.14
C THR A 52 12.55 -22.41 -27.65
N ILE A 53 13.05 -23.11 -28.67
CA ILE A 53 14.25 -22.71 -29.39
C ILE A 53 14.12 -21.34 -30.07
N ALA A 54 12.89 -20.93 -30.42
CA ALA A 54 12.65 -19.62 -31.01
C ALA A 54 12.92 -18.48 -30.01
N ASP A 55 12.47 -18.63 -28.76
CA ASP A 55 12.71 -17.67 -27.67
C ASP A 55 14.22 -17.51 -27.44
N ARG A 56 14.93 -18.64 -27.28
CA ARG A 56 16.39 -18.66 -27.03
C ARG A 56 17.17 -18.03 -28.17
N ARG A 57 16.95 -18.48 -29.42
CA ARG A 57 17.68 -17.95 -30.59
C ARG A 57 17.34 -16.49 -30.85
N SER A 58 16.08 -16.08 -30.68
CA SER A 58 15.66 -14.68 -30.81
C SER A 58 16.39 -13.80 -29.79
N GLN A 59 16.42 -14.19 -28.51
CA GLN A 59 17.12 -13.44 -27.48
C GLN A 59 18.63 -13.36 -27.75
N GLN A 60 19.27 -14.46 -28.14
CA GLN A 60 20.69 -14.49 -28.47
C GLN A 60 21.03 -13.52 -29.61
N ARG A 61 20.23 -13.51 -30.70
CA ARG A 61 20.42 -12.57 -31.82
C ARG A 61 20.25 -11.12 -31.37
N ILE A 62 19.16 -10.81 -30.65
CA ILE A 62 18.85 -9.46 -30.18
C ILE A 62 19.96 -8.93 -29.26
N ILE A 63 20.29 -9.68 -28.20
CA ILE A 63 21.26 -9.26 -27.19
C ILE A 63 22.66 -9.14 -27.80
N TYR A 64 23.07 -10.09 -28.66
CA TYR A 64 24.37 -10.01 -29.33
C TYR A 64 24.50 -8.74 -30.18
N ALA A 65 23.49 -8.46 -31.02
CA ALA A 65 23.50 -7.29 -31.91
C ALA A 65 23.57 -5.98 -31.11
N LEU A 66 22.76 -5.87 -30.06
CA LEU A 66 22.71 -4.70 -29.18
C LEU A 66 24.02 -4.51 -28.41
N ARG A 67 24.60 -5.58 -27.84
CA ARG A 67 25.90 -5.49 -27.14
C ARG A 67 27.06 -5.19 -28.08
N LYS A 68 27.01 -5.65 -29.33
CA LYS A 68 28.01 -5.30 -30.35
C LYS A 68 27.97 -3.82 -30.70
N ALA A 69 26.78 -3.23 -30.79
CA ALA A 69 26.60 -1.80 -31.03
C ALA A 69 26.90 -0.95 -29.78
N PHE A 70 26.49 -1.42 -28.60
CA PHE A 70 26.56 -0.70 -27.33
C PHE A 70 26.99 -1.63 -26.18
N PRO A 71 28.31 -1.83 -25.97
CA PRO A 71 28.82 -2.83 -25.03
C PRO A 71 28.48 -2.60 -23.55
N GLN A 72 28.09 -1.38 -23.16
CA GLN A 72 27.77 -1.00 -21.78
C GLN A 72 26.29 -1.05 -21.44
N LEU A 73 25.42 -1.49 -22.36
CA LEU A 73 23.99 -1.58 -22.07
C LEU A 73 23.72 -2.61 -20.97
N THR A 74 22.98 -2.17 -19.96
CA THR A 74 22.22 -3.07 -19.09
C THR A 74 21.01 -3.57 -19.87
N ILE A 75 20.90 -4.88 -20.03
CA ILE A 75 19.80 -5.55 -20.72
C ILE A 75 19.22 -6.60 -19.78
N VAL A 76 17.92 -6.52 -19.52
CA VAL A 76 17.15 -7.54 -18.81
C VAL A 76 16.29 -8.27 -19.84
N GLY A 77 16.64 -9.52 -20.12
CA GLY A 77 15.90 -10.39 -21.04
C GLY A 77 15.12 -11.45 -20.29
N GLU A 78 13.95 -11.82 -20.79
CA GLU A 78 13.09 -12.85 -20.19
C GLU A 78 13.82 -14.18 -19.96
N GLU A 79 14.64 -14.61 -20.92
CA GLU A 79 15.25 -15.95 -20.90
C GLU A 79 16.55 -16.01 -20.08
N GLY A 80 16.81 -15.00 -19.25
CA GLY A 80 17.99 -14.91 -18.42
C GLY A 80 19.29 -14.78 -19.21
N GLU A 81 20.39 -15.27 -18.64
CA GLU A 81 21.69 -15.28 -19.33
C GLU A 81 21.80 -16.47 -20.28
N LEU A 82 21.94 -16.18 -21.57
CA LEU A 82 22.18 -17.18 -22.62
C LEU A 82 23.62 -17.04 -23.17
N GLY A 83 24.15 -18.14 -23.70
CA GLY A 83 25.43 -18.13 -24.42
C GLY A 83 25.37 -17.35 -25.75
N SER A 84 26.52 -17.21 -26.40
CA SER A 84 26.61 -16.53 -27.71
C SER A 84 25.73 -17.20 -28.78
N PRO A 85 25.21 -16.44 -29.76
CA PRO A 85 24.48 -17.00 -30.89
C PRO A 85 25.37 -17.94 -31.72
N ALA A 86 24.72 -18.84 -32.46
CA ALA A 86 25.39 -19.64 -33.49
C ALA A 86 25.96 -18.73 -34.60
N PRO A 87 26.98 -19.16 -35.37
CA PRO A 87 27.59 -18.33 -36.42
C PRO A 87 26.60 -17.75 -37.44
N GLU A 88 25.60 -18.52 -37.83
CA GLU A 88 24.50 -18.12 -38.72
C GLU A 88 23.55 -17.08 -38.11
N ASP A 89 23.56 -16.96 -36.78
CA ASP A 89 22.72 -16.08 -35.99
C ASP A 89 23.43 -14.75 -35.65
N VAL A 90 24.69 -14.57 -36.05
CA VAL A 90 25.49 -13.36 -35.82
C VAL A 90 25.06 -12.25 -36.78
N VAL A 91 24.51 -11.17 -36.22
CA VAL A 91 23.98 -10.02 -36.96
C VAL A 91 24.50 -8.69 -36.38
N GLN A 92 24.32 -7.60 -37.12
CA GLN A 92 24.74 -6.26 -36.71
C GLN A 92 23.63 -5.24 -36.95
N CYS A 93 23.34 -4.42 -35.94
CA CYS A 93 22.28 -3.41 -36.04
C CYS A 93 22.62 -2.33 -37.07
N ASP A 94 21.60 -1.89 -37.81
CA ASP A 94 21.64 -0.64 -38.55
C ASP A 94 21.27 0.53 -37.63
N LEU A 95 22.25 1.39 -37.34
CA LEU A 95 22.08 2.56 -36.47
C LEU A 95 21.44 3.76 -37.20
N LYS A 96 21.26 3.68 -38.51
CA LYS A 96 20.71 4.73 -39.38
C LYS A 96 19.31 4.44 -39.87
N ALA A 97 18.72 3.31 -39.46
CA ALA A 97 17.40 2.86 -39.91
C ALA A 97 16.27 3.89 -39.70
N LEU A 98 16.48 4.89 -38.85
CA LEU A 98 15.49 5.92 -38.48
C LEU A 98 15.95 7.35 -38.79
N ASP A 99 17.03 7.55 -39.56
CA ASP A 99 17.61 8.88 -39.81
C ASP A 99 16.66 9.83 -40.55
N ASP A 100 15.81 9.28 -41.42
CA ASP A 100 14.83 10.02 -42.23
C ASP A 100 13.52 10.35 -41.45
N VAL A 101 13.41 9.93 -40.19
CA VAL A 101 12.22 10.18 -39.36
C VAL A 101 12.43 11.37 -38.43
N THR A 102 11.47 12.30 -38.42
CA THR A 102 11.46 13.43 -37.49
C THR A 102 10.71 13.08 -36.20
N PHE A 103 11.33 13.31 -35.05
CA PHE A 103 10.73 13.07 -33.74
C PHE A 103 9.86 14.26 -33.27
N ASP A 104 8.82 13.99 -32.49
CA ASP A 104 7.90 15.01 -31.95
C ASP A 104 8.61 16.09 -31.11
N GLY A 105 9.63 15.71 -30.36
CA GLY A 105 10.45 16.63 -29.56
C GLY A 105 11.60 17.31 -30.32
N GLY A 106 11.70 17.13 -31.64
CA GLY A 106 12.73 17.76 -32.47
C GLY A 106 14.18 17.38 -32.09
N ASP A 107 15.12 18.27 -32.38
CA ASP A 107 16.56 18.02 -32.23
C ASP A 107 17.02 17.69 -30.81
N ASP A 108 16.35 18.26 -29.79
CA ASP A 108 16.68 18.03 -28.38
C ASP A 108 16.50 16.56 -27.99
N VAL A 109 15.43 15.92 -28.50
CA VAL A 109 15.15 14.50 -28.23
C VAL A 109 15.97 13.59 -29.14
N GLN A 110 16.17 13.99 -30.39
CA GLN A 110 16.98 13.24 -31.35
C GLN A 110 18.43 13.11 -30.88
N ASN A 111 18.96 14.16 -30.25
CA ASN A 111 20.32 14.23 -29.72
C ASN A 111 20.38 14.05 -28.19
N LEU A 112 19.34 13.48 -27.58
CA LEU A 112 19.33 13.23 -26.14
C LEU A 112 20.42 12.22 -25.76
N VAL A 113 21.37 12.67 -24.94
CA VAL A 113 22.47 11.86 -24.40
C VAL A 113 22.00 11.12 -23.16
N LEU A 114 22.13 9.80 -23.14
CA LEU A 114 21.67 8.95 -22.03
C LEU A 114 22.85 8.52 -21.15
N ASN A 115 22.70 8.61 -19.83
CA ASN A 115 23.68 8.04 -18.91
C ASN A 115 23.51 6.52 -18.82
N TRP A 116 24.59 5.76 -19.01
CA TRP A 116 24.60 4.30 -18.90
C TRP A 116 24.01 3.78 -17.58
N LYS A 117 24.26 4.47 -16.47
CA LYS A 117 23.78 4.05 -15.13
C LYS A 117 22.25 4.10 -14.99
N ASP A 118 21.60 4.95 -15.79
CA ASP A 118 20.17 5.18 -15.74
C ASP A 118 19.42 4.46 -16.88
N LEU A 119 20.14 3.80 -17.79
CA LEU A 119 19.61 3.22 -19.02
C LEU A 119 19.51 1.70 -18.89
N VAL A 120 18.31 1.16 -19.13
CA VAL A 120 18.04 -0.28 -19.13
C VAL A 120 17.15 -0.65 -20.31
N LEU A 121 17.56 -1.68 -21.06
CA LEU A 121 16.70 -2.32 -22.05
C LEU A 121 15.99 -3.54 -21.45
N TRP A 122 14.71 -3.66 -21.76
CA TRP A 122 13.86 -4.77 -21.36
C TRP A 122 13.44 -5.54 -22.60
N VAL A 123 13.77 -6.83 -22.66
CA VAL A 123 13.59 -7.66 -23.86
C VAL A 123 12.70 -8.85 -23.55
N ASP A 124 11.57 -8.91 -24.23
CA ASP A 124 10.83 -10.15 -24.44
C ASP A 124 11.13 -10.62 -25.86
N PRO A 125 11.92 -11.70 -26.03
CA PRO A 125 12.37 -12.16 -27.34
C PRO A 125 11.25 -12.83 -28.14
N LEU A 126 10.15 -13.26 -27.49
CA LEU A 126 8.99 -13.90 -28.08
C LEU A 126 7.79 -13.81 -27.11
N ASP A 127 7.09 -12.69 -27.13
CA ASP A 127 5.86 -12.51 -26.35
C ASP A 127 4.77 -13.41 -26.95
N GLY A 128 4.22 -14.28 -26.11
CA GLY A 128 3.20 -15.25 -26.51
C GLY A 128 3.72 -16.65 -26.84
N THR A 129 4.74 -17.16 -26.16
CA THR A 129 5.29 -18.51 -26.36
C THR A 129 4.23 -19.62 -26.35
N LYS A 130 3.22 -19.52 -25.49
CA LYS A 130 2.05 -20.45 -25.49
C LYS A 130 1.26 -20.38 -26.80
N ARG A 131 1.09 -19.19 -27.38
CA ARG A 131 0.42 -18.98 -28.67
C ARG A 131 1.29 -19.51 -29.81
N PHE A 132 2.61 -19.30 -29.76
CA PHE A 132 3.56 -19.85 -30.70
C PHE A 132 3.53 -21.39 -30.74
N ALA A 133 3.61 -22.03 -29.57
CA ALA A 133 3.53 -23.49 -29.45
C ALA A 133 2.21 -24.05 -29.97
N ALA A 134 1.11 -23.29 -29.78
CA ALA A 134 -0.22 -23.60 -30.31
C ALA A 134 -0.41 -23.19 -31.78
N LYS A 135 0.65 -22.80 -32.50
CA LYS A 135 0.66 -22.39 -33.92
C LYS A 135 -0.22 -21.17 -34.24
N MET A 136 -0.55 -20.37 -33.23
CA MET A 136 -1.23 -19.07 -33.39
C MET A 136 -0.20 -17.97 -33.65
N TYR A 137 0.50 -18.09 -34.78
CA TYR A 137 1.65 -17.24 -35.12
C TYR A 137 1.30 -15.75 -35.26
N ASN A 138 0.05 -15.41 -35.59
CA ASN A 138 -0.38 -14.01 -35.68
C ASN A 138 -0.55 -13.32 -34.32
N GLU A 139 -0.36 -14.04 -33.21
CA GLU A 139 -0.52 -13.50 -31.85
C GLU A 139 0.81 -13.40 -31.08
N VAL A 140 1.95 -13.56 -31.76
CA VAL A 140 3.26 -13.44 -31.14
C VAL A 140 3.93 -12.13 -31.52
N SER A 141 4.79 -11.62 -30.64
CA SER A 141 5.55 -10.41 -30.90
C SER A 141 6.97 -10.46 -30.32
N VAL A 142 7.83 -9.54 -30.74
CA VAL A 142 9.14 -9.28 -30.12
C VAL A 142 9.06 -7.89 -29.49
N LEU A 143 9.39 -7.79 -28.20
CA LEU A 143 9.29 -6.56 -27.42
C LEU A 143 10.67 -6.09 -26.98
N ILE A 144 11.01 -4.84 -27.29
CA ILE A 144 12.21 -4.18 -26.80
C ILE A 144 11.81 -2.82 -26.24
N GLY A 145 11.82 -2.69 -24.92
CA GLY A 145 11.55 -1.45 -24.20
C GLY A 145 12.83 -0.74 -23.79
N ILE A 146 12.86 0.60 -23.96
CA ILE A 146 13.97 1.46 -23.55
C ILE A 146 13.52 2.26 -22.34
N SER A 147 14.08 1.96 -21.17
CA SER A 147 13.83 2.71 -19.95
C SER A 147 15.01 3.61 -19.58
N TYR A 148 14.72 4.84 -19.17
CA TYR A 148 15.70 5.82 -18.70
C TYR A 148 15.21 6.42 -17.39
N LYS A 149 16.04 6.39 -16.35
CA LYS A 149 15.67 6.78 -14.98
C LYS A 149 14.39 6.06 -14.51
N GLN A 150 14.35 4.75 -14.77
CA GLN A 150 13.26 3.83 -14.39
C GLN A 150 11.89 4.10 -15.03
N ARG A 151 11.80 4.98 -16.04
CA ARG A 151 10.59 5.21 -16.84
C ARG A 151 10.83 4.83 -18.30
N PRO A 152 9.84 4.25 -19.00
CA PRO A 152 10.00 3.87 -20.39
C PRO A 152 9.92 5.14 -21.25
N ILE A 153 10.92 5.38 -22.08
CA ILE A 153 11.00 6.58 -22.93
C ILE A 153 10.74 6.27 -24.41
N ALA A 154 10.97 5.02 -24.82
CA ALA A 154 10.67 4.52 -26.15
C ALA A 154 10.52 3.00 -26.13
N GLY A 155 9.84 2.43 -27.12
CA GLY A 155 9.67 0.99 -27.27
C GLY A 155 9.57 0.57 -28.72
N VAL A 156 9.79 -0.72 -28.95
CA VAL A 156 9.69 -1.39 -30.24
C VAL A 156 8.92 -2.70 -30.07
N VAL A 157 7.88 -2.88 -30.88
CA VAL A 157 7.02 -4.08 -30.94
C VAL A 157 7.03 -4.59 -32.37
N HIS A 158 7.69 -5.71 -32.62
CA HIS A 158 7.71 -6.33 -33.94
C HIS A 158 6.76 -7.54 -33.98
N LEU A 159 5.88 -7.56 -34.98
CA LEU A 159 4.95 -8.65 -35.28
C LEU A 159 5.51 -9.47 -36.46
N PRO A 160 6.10 -10.65 -36.23
CA PRO A 160 6.78 -11.37 -37.30
C PRO A 160 5.83 -11.85 -38.40
N PHE A 161 4.60 -12.23 -38.06
CA PHE A 161 3.68 -12.87 -39.00
C PHE A 161 2.61 -11.94 -39.58
N HIS A 162 2.71 -10.63 -39.32
CA HIS A 162 1.79 -9.65 -39.88
C HIS A 162 2.36 -9.02 -41.16
N GLY A 163 1.58 -9.01 -42.25
CA GLY A 163 2.09 -8.62 -43.57
C GLY A 163 3.08 -9.67 -44.13
N LYS A 164 3.69 -9.37 -45.29
CA LYS A 164 4.57 -10.35 -45.97
C LYS A 164 5.91 -10.54 -45.25
N HIS A 165 6.50 -9.45 -44.72
CA HIS A 165 7.79 -9.47 -44.04
C HIS A 165 7.75 -8.89 -42.62
N GLY A 166 6.56 -8.88 -41.99
CA GLY A 166 6.37 -8.39 -40.63
C GLY A 166 5.97 -6.92 -40.59
N ILE A 167 5.49 -6.48 -39.43
CA ILE A 167 5.16 -5.07 -39.13
C ILE A 167 5.85 -4.71 -37.82
N THR A 168 6.39 -3.49 -37.71
CA THR A 168 6.95 -2.99 -36.44
C THR A 168 6.27 -1.70 -36.02
N TYR A 169 5.81 -1.66 -34.76
CA TYR A 169 5.39 -0.43 -34.09
C TYR A 169 6.51 0.05 -33.19
N TRP A 170 6.79 1.35 -33.18
CA TRP A 170 7.88 1.90 -32.40
C TRP A 170 7.67 3.38 -32.09
N GLY A 171 8.39 3.88 -31.09
CA GLY A 171 8.32 5.28 -30.69
C GLY A 171 8.10 5.50 -29.19
N GLY A 172 7.53 6.65 -28.82
CA GLY A 172 7.36 7.07 -27.43
C GLY A 172 6.82 8.52 -27.28
N PRO A 173 6.62 9.03 -26.05
CA PRO A 173 6.01 10.33 -25.78
C PRO A 173 6.62 11.52 -26.52
N SER A 174 7.95 11.58 -26.58
CA SER A 174 8.69 12.66 -27.24
C SER A 174 9.26 12.25 -28.61
N VAL A 175 9.05 11.01 -29.02
CA VAL A 175 9.48 10.47 -30.32
C VAL A 175 8.34 10.61 -31.34
N GLY A 176 7.09 10.46 -30.90
CA GLY A 176 5.97 10.11 -31.75
C GLY A 176 5.86 8.58 -31.87
N VAL A 177 4.75 8.09 -32.42
CA VAL A 177 4.49 6.65 -32.58
C VAL A 177 4.34 6.33 -34.07
N PHE A 178 5.01 5.27 -34.52
CA PHE A 178 5.11 4.93 -35.94
C PHE A 178 4.82 3.45 -36.17
N ARG A 179 4.25 3.15 -37.35
CA ARG A 179 4.11 1.81 -37.92
C ARG A 179 5.05 1.70 -39.11
N SER A 180 5.91 0.68 -39.11
CA SER A 180 6.78 0.32 -40.23
C SER A 180 6.30 -0.97 -40.87
N GLU A 181 6.15 -0.97 -42.19
CA GLU A 181 5.92 -2.17 -42.98
C GLU A 181 7.20 -2.58 -43.68
N HIS A 182 7.56 -3.86 -43.55
CA HIS A 182 8.83 -4.38 -44.04
C HIS A 182 8.67 -5.03 -45.41
N HIS A 183 9.72 -4.88 -46.22
CA HIS A 183 9.85 -5.51 -47.52
C HIS A 183 11.00 -6.50 -47.53
N GLU A 184 11.21 -7.18 -48.65
CA GLU A 184 12.26 -8.21 -48.81
C GLU A 184 13.68 -7.65 -48.60
N SER A 185 13.87 -6.32 -48.77
CA SER A 185 15.11 -5.61 -48.47
C SER A 185 14.91 -4.59 -47.33
N GLU A 186 15.87 -4.54 -46.40
CA GLU A 186 15.93 -3.56 -45.30
C GLU A 186 16.04 -2.11 -45.80
N ALA A 187 16.46 -1.89 -47.06
CA ALA A 187 16.54 -0.57 -47.68
C ALA A 187 15.18 0.00 -48.14
N GLN A 188 14.08 -0.75 -47.99
CA GLN A 188 12.74 -0.36 -48.42
C GLN A 188 11.76 -0.44 -47.24
N ILE A 189 11.97 0.36 -46.21
CA ILE A 189 11.06 0.43 -45.04
C ILE A 189 10.23 1.71 -45.14
N THR A 190 8.90 1.58 -45.04
CA THR A 190 8.00 2.74 -45.02
C THR A 190 7.55 3.01 -43.59
N HIS A 191 7.82 4.21 -43.08
CA HIS A 191 7.39 4.67 -41.75
C HIS A 191 6.13 5.52 -41.84
N VAL A 192 5.05 5.09 -41.18
CA VAL A 192 3.80 5.84 -41.09
C VAL A 192 3.58 6.27 -39.65
N LYS A 193 3.53 7.58 -39.42
CA LYS A 193 3.22 8.14 -38.10
C LYS A 193 1.75 7.90 -37.75
N LEU A 194 1.51 7.36 -36.56
CA LEU A 194 0.16 7.24 -35.99
C LEU A 194 -0.26 8.59 -35.42
N LEU A 195 -1.50 8.96 -35.69
CA LEU A 195 -2.07 10.19 -35.18
C LEU A 195 -2.70 9.95 -33.82
N LYS A 196 -2.50 10.90 -32.90
CA LYS A 196 -3.29 10.96 -31.66
C LYS A 196 -4.76 11.03 -32.03
N GLN A 197 -5.59 10.21 -31.38
CA GLN A 197 -7.02 10.30 -31.59
C GLN A 197 -7.48 11.69 -31.14
N THR A 198 -8.14 12.42 -32.04
CA THR A 198 -8.78 13.70 -31.70
C THR A 198 -10.20 13.42 -31.21
N ASP A 199 -10.68 14.19 -30.23
CA ASP A 199 -12.01 14.09 -29.62
C ASP A 199 -13.14 14.44 -30.61
N LYS A 200 -13.25 13.69 -31.70
CA LYS A 200 -14.47 13.69 -32.51
C LYS A 200 -15.51 12.89 -31.73
N SER A 201 -16.23 13.64 -30.89
CA SER A 201 -17.52 13.37 -30.26
C SER A 201 -18.43 12.52 -31.15
N SER A 202 -18.21 11.22 -31.12
CA SER A 202 -19.21 10.22 -31.43
C SER A 202 -19.14 9.23 -30.27
N LYS A 203 -20.28 9.01 -29.61
CA LYS A 203 -20.44 7.90 -28.67
C LYS A 203 -20.24 6.61 -29.46
N ARG A 204 -19.00 6.14 -29.58
CA ARG A 204 -18.73 4.76 -30.00
C ARG A 204 -18.94 3.88 -28.79
N ASP A 205 -19.51 2.70 -29.00
CA ASP A 205 -19.68 1.74 -27.92
C ASP A 205 -18.31 1.24 -27.44
N LEU A 206 -18.21 0.96 -26.13
CA LEU A 206 -16.98 0.48 -25.50
C LEU A 206 -16.62 -0.92 -26.02
N ILE A 207 -15.36 -1.11 -26.43
CA ILE A 207 -14.79 -2.42 -26.77
C ILE A 207 -13.66 -2.73 -25.79
N CYS A 208 -13.72 -3.87 -25.11
CA CYS A 208 -12.68 -4.30 -24.18
C CYS A 208 -11.94 -5.53 -24.71
N THR A 209 -10.63 -5.57 -24.51
CA THR A 209 -9.83 -6.79 -24.69
C THR A 209 -9.50 -7.36 -23.31
N VAL A 210 -9.59 -8.68 -23.16
CA VAL A 210 -9.20 -9.40 -21.95
C VAL A 210 -8.35 -10.62 -22.31
N SER A 211 -7.65 -11.16 -21.30
CA SER A 211 -6.90 -12.40 -21.48
C SER A 211 -7.86 -13.58 -21.71
N SER A 212 -7.43 -14.56 -22.50
CA SER A 212 -8.14 -15.83 -22.66
C SER A 212 -8.13 -16.71 -21.40
N THR A 213 -7.34 -16.35 -20.39
CA THR A 213 -7.38 -17.01 -19.08
C THR A 213 -8.58 -16.53 -18.29
N ASP A 214 -9.48 -17.46 -17.94
CA ASP A 214 -10.68 -17.14 -17.19
C ASP A 214 -10.36 -16.54 -15.81
N CYS A 215 -11.13 -15.52 -15.43
CA CYS A 215 -10.96 -14.80 -14.19
C CYS A 215 -12.28 -14.14 -13.80
N GLU A 216 -12.89 -14.59 -12.70
CA GLU A 216 -14.17 -14.06 -12.22
C GLU A 216 -14.14 -12.55 -11.99
N LEU A 217 -13.03 -11.99 -11.48
CA LEU A 217 -12.88 -10.53 -11.31
C LEU A 217 -12.99 -9.79 -12.65
N VAL A 218 -12.43 -10.36 -13.73
CA VAL A 218 -12.56 -9.80 -15.08
C VAL A 218 -14.00 -9.88 -15.55
N ASN A 219 -14.67 -11.03 -15.34
CA ASN A 219 -16.07 -11.21 -15.72
C ASN A 219 -17.00 -10.22 -14.98
N ASN A 220 -16.79 -10.01 -13.68
CA ASN A 220 -17.54 -9.03 -12.88
C ASN A 220 -17.30 -7.60 -13.36
N ALA A 221 -16.06 -7.25 -13.72
CA ALA A 221 -15.77 -5.94 -14.30
C ALA A 221 -16.45 -5.74 -15.66
N LEU A 222 -16.47 -6.76 -16.53
CA LEU A 222 -17.15 -6.70 -17.83
C LEU A 222 -18.66 -6.54 -17.67
N GLN A 223 -19.29 -7.16 -16.67
CA GLN A 223 -20.71 -6.97 -16.36
C GLN A 223 -21.03 -5.52 -15.97
N LEU A 224 -20.15 -4.86 -15.22
CA LEU A 224 -20.32 -3.46 -14.83
C LEU A 224 -19.98 -2.47 -15.96
N LEU A 225 -19.01 -2.80 -16.81
CA LEU A 225 -18.60 -1.98 -17.96
C LEU A 225 -19.59 -2.06 -19.12
N THR A 226 -20.31 -3.19 -19.26
CA THR A 226 -21.24 -3.47 -20.36
C THR A 226 -20.65 -3.15 -21.75
N PRO A 227 -19.46 -3.66 -22.11
CA PRO A 227 -18.87 -3.39 -23.42
C PRO A 227 -19.72 -4.02 -24.53
N SER A 228 -19.81 -3.34 -25.66
CA SER A 228 -20.50 -3.86 -26.86
C SER A 228 -19.84 -5.09 -27.46
N THR A 229 -18.50 -5.17 -27.33
CA THR A 229 -17.68 -6.26 -27.86
C THR A 229 -16.58 -6.59 -26.87
N ILE A 230 -16.36 -7.88 -26.65
CA ILE A 230 -15.27 -8.40 -25.82
C ILE A 230 -14.34 -9.18 -26.75
N LEU A 231 -13.09 -8.74 -26.84
CA LEU A 231 -12.02 -9.43 -27.55
C LEU A 231 -11.20 -10.25 -26.56
N THR A 232 -10.70 -11.41 -26.98
CA THR A 232 -9.85 -12.27 -26.16
C THR A 232 -8.49 -12.46 -26.83
N GLY A 233 -7.40 -12.29 -26.07
CA GLY A 233 -6.04 -12.52 -26.55
C GLY A 233 -5.19 -13.34 -25.59
N GLY A 234 -4.07 -13.86 -26.08
CA GLY A 234 -3.18 -14.73 -25.30
C GLY A 234 -1.76 -14.21 -25.05
N ALA A 235 -1.41 -13.04 -25.57
CA ALA A 235 -0.09 -12.41 -25.39
C ALA A 235 -0.25 -10.92 -25.04
N THR A 236 0.54 -10.41 -24.10
CA THR A 236 0.31 -9.08 -23.53
C THR A 236 0.62 -7.98 -24.54
N GLY A 237 1.73 -8.12 -25.27
CA GLY A 237 2.15 -7.16 -26.28
C GLY A 237 1.09 -6.97 -27.36
N THR A 238 0.55 -8.06 -27.90
CA THR A 238 -0.49 -8.00 -28.95
C THR A 238 -1.84 -7.47 -28.45
N MET A 239 -2.23 -7.77 -27.22
CA MET A 239 -3.46 -7.21 -26.61
C MET A 239 -3.36 -5.70 -26.40
N VAL A 240 -2.25 -5.21 -25.86
CA VAL A 240 -2.02 -3.76 -25.71
C VAL A 240 -1.89 -3.08 -27.07
N LEU A 241 -1.29 -3.75 -28.06
CA LEU A 241 -1.23 -3.25 -29.42
C LEU A 241 -2.62 -3.14 -30.08
N GLY A 242 -3.56 -4.04 -29.75
CA GLY A 242 -4.97 -3.91 -30.14
C GLY A 242 -5.59 -2.61 -29.64
N VAL A 243 -5.31 -2.20 -28.40
CA VAL A 243 -5.72 -0.90 -27.84
C VAL A 243 -5.06 0.24 -28.61
N LEU A 244 -3.75 0.15 -28.84
CA LEU A 244 -2.96 1.15 -29.57
C LEU A 244 -3.47 1.39 -31.00
N THR A 245 -3.85 0.33 -31.70
CA THR A 245 -4.33 0.36 -33.09
C THR A 245 -5.83 0.64 -33.20
N GLY A 246 -6.53 0.80 -32.07
CA GLY A 246 -7.95 1.14 -32.01
C GLY A 246 -8.91 -0.03 -32.20
N GLN A 247 -8.41 -1.27 -32.18
CA GLN A 247 -9.24 -2.50 -32.18
C GLN A 247 -10.06 -2.64 -30.89
N SER A 248 -9.54 -2.13 -29.78
CA SER A 248 -10.29 -1.99 -28.52
C SER A 248 -10.03 -0.62 -27.86
N ASP A 249 -10.90 -0.24 -26.92
CA ASP A 249 -10.77 0.98 -26.13
C ASP A 249 -9.90 0.79 -24.89
N GLY A 250 -9.91 -0.43 -24.33
CA GLY A 250 -9.17 -0.75 -23.13
C GLY A 250 -8.86 -2.23 -23.00
N PHE A 251 -7.71 -2.50 -22.39
CA PHE A 251 -7.29 -3.83 -21.95
C PHE A 251 -7.02 -3.78 -20.46
N PHE A 252 -7.49 -4.78 -19.71
CA PHE A 252 -7.23 -4.83 -18.28
C PHE A 252 -7.12 -6.26 -17.75
N ARG A 253 -6.39 -6.40 -16.63
CA ARG A 253 -6.20 -7.63 -15.86
C ARG A 253 -6.12 -7.31 -14.37
N PHE A 254 -6.64 -8.19 -13.54
CA PHE A 254 -6.63 -8.05 -12.07
C PHE A 254 -5.40 -8.65 -11.39
N LYS A 255 -4.85 -9.74 -11.96
CA LYS A 255 -3.85 -10.59 -11.31
C LYS A 255 -2.44 -10.37 -11.84
N ALA A 256 -1.46 -10.71 -10.98
CA ALA A 256 -0.05 -10.82 -11.32
C ALA A 256 0.18 -11.91 -12.37
N ALA A 257 0.39 -11.49 -13.62
CA ALA A 257 0.59 -12.42 -14.73
C ALA A 257 1.34 -11.77 -15.91
N THR A 258 2.05 -10.67 -15.63
CA THR A 258 2.92 -10.01 -16.59
C THR A 258 4.20 -9.58 -15.87
N ARG A 259 5.28 -9.38 -16.62
CA ARG A 259 6.57 -8.89 -16.15
C ARG A 259 6.94 -7.56 -16.80
N LYS A 260 8.02 -6.93 -16.32
CA LYS A 260 8.46 -5.62 -16.84
C LYS A 260 8.71 -5.66 -18.36
N TRP A 261 9.28 -6.74 -18.90
CA TRP A 261 9.54 -6.87 -20.34
C TRP A 261 8.26 -6.92 -21.18
N ASP A 262 7.18 -7.52 -20.69
CA ASP A 262 5.87 -7.58 -21.40
C ASP A 262 5.26 -6.20 -21.67
N ILE A 263 5.57 -5.20 -20.82
CA ILE A 263 4.92 -3.88 -20.87
C ILE A 263 5.87 -2.74 -21.24
N CYS A 264 7.19 -2.87 -21.03
CA CYS A 264 8.15 -1.78 -21.24
C CYS A 264 8.17 -1.27 -22.69
N ALA A 265 7.94 -2.15 -23.66
CA ALA A 265 7.90 -1.77 -25.07
C ALA A 265 6.58 -1.09 -25.47
N VAL A 266 5.46 -1.42 -24.83
CA VAL A 266 4.12 -0.95 -25.22
C VAL A 266 3.66 0.28 -24.43
N GLU A 267 4.07 0.43 -23.17
CA GLU A 267 3.76 1.60 -22.32
C GLU A 267 4.10 2.93 -22.99
N PRO A 268 5.34 3.17 -23.49
CA PRO A 268 5.69 4.46 -24.09
C PRO A 268 4.94 4.71 -25.40
N LEU A 269 4.50 3.67 -26.11
CA LEU A 269 3.69 3.82 -27.32
C LEU A 269 2.26 4.27 -26.99
N ILE A 270 1.66 3.71 -25.94
CA ILE A 270 0.36 4.15 -25.43
C ILE A 270 0.44 5.61 -24.95
N GLU A 271 1.45 5.95 -24.14
CA GLU A 271 1.68 7.32 -23.66
C GLU A 271 1.96 8.30 -24.81
N GLY A 272 2.68 7.86 -25.85
CA GLY A 272 2.92 8.63 -27.07
C GLY A 272 1.67 9.00 -27.84
N LEU A 273 0.59 8.23 -27.69
CA LEU A 273 -0.73 8.56 -28.24
C LEU A 273 -1.64 9.34 -27.27
N GLY A 274 -1.14 9.70 -26.08
CA GLY A 274 -1.90 10.40 -25.04
C GLY A 274 -2.66 9.48 -24.07
N GLY A 275 -2.44 8.17 -24.19
CA GLY A 275 -3.06 7.16 -23.33
C GLY A 275 -2.36 6.96 -22.00
N LYS A 276 -2.80 5.93 -21.27
CA LYS A 276 -2.23 5.49 -20.00
C LYS A 276 -2.11 3.97 -19.96
N LEU A 277 -0.99 3.51 -19.42
CA LEU A 277 -0.78 2.13 -18.99
C LEU A 277 -0.39 2.16 -17.51
N THR A 278 -1.18 1.52 -16.65
CA THR A 278 -1.01 1.56 -15.19
C THR A 278 -1.33 0.23 -14.55
N ASP A 279 -1.04 0.09 -13.25
CA ASP A 279 -1.63 -0.97 -12.44
C ASP A 279 -3.15 -0.77 -12.23
N THR A 280 -3.79 -1.72 -11.55
CA THR A 280 -5.22 -1.67 -11.20
C THR A 280 -5.60 -0.53 -10.25
N GLN A 281 -4.62 0.15 -9.68
CA GLN A 281 -4.79 1.30 -8.80
C GLN A 281 -4.61 2.64 -9.52
N GLY A 282 -4.19 2.63 -10.79
CA GLY A 282 -3.86 3.83 -11.56
C GLY A 282 -2.43 4.32 -11.35
N ASN A 283 -1.58 3.55 -10.68
CA ASN A 283 -0.16 3.88 -10.50
C ASN A 283 0.64 3.46 -11.72
N VAL A 284 1.62 4.29 -12.10
CA VAL A 284 2.57 3.98 -13.17
C VAL A 284 3.59 2.93 -12.72
N TYR A 285 4.13 2.14 -13.66
CA TYR A 285 5.16 1.16 -13.35
C TYR A 285 6.55 1.79 -13.23
N MET A 286 7.36 1.24 -12.33
CA MET A 286 8.79 1.56 -12.25
C MET A 286 9.59 0.41 -12.83
N TYR A 287 10.55 0.73 -13.68
CA TYR A 287 11.43 -0.22 -14.37
C TYR A 287 12.81 -0.23 -13.72
N ASP A 288 12.89 -0.78 -12.50
CA ASP A 288 14.12 -0.80 -11.70
C ASP A 288 14.76 -2.19 -11.70
N HIS A 289 15.79 -2.37 -12.54
CA HIS A 289 16.48 -3.65 -12.64
C HIS A 289 17.23 -4.09 -11.37
N ILE A 290 17.43 -3.19 -10.40
CA ILE A 290 18.16 -3.48 -9.14
C ILE A 290 17.15 -3.89 -8.08
N ASN A 291 16.17 -3.02 -7.81
CA ASN A 291 15.21 -3.25 -6.72
C ASN A 291 14.13 -4.28 -7.09
N ASN A 292 13.91 -4.57 -8.37
CA ASN A 292 12.96 -5.58 -8.82
C ASN A 292 13.60 -6.94 -9.13
N ALA A 293 14.92 -7.09 -9.01
CA ALA A 293 15.58 -8.35 -9.30
C ALA A 293 15.36 -9.39 -8.17
N PRO A 294 15.15 -10.68 -8.50
CA PRO A 294 15.07 -11.26 -9.85
C PRO A 294 13.64 -11.37 -10.42
N ASP A 295 12.61 -11.03 -9.64
CA ASP A 295 11.24 -11.44 -9.95
C ASP A 295 10.62 -10.61 -11.09
N PHE A 296 10.92 -9.30 -11.17
CA PHE A 296 10.42 -8.37 -12.20
C PHE A 296 8.90 -8.37 -12.44
N ASP A 297 8.12 -9.01 -11.56
CA ASP A 297 6.69 -9.22 -11.74
C ASP A 297 5.89 -7.91 -11.64
N ASN A 298 4.82 -7.83 -12.42
CA ASN A 298 3.78 -6.81 -12.30
C ASN A 298 2.66 -7.36 -11.41
N GLU A 299 2.86 -7.29 -10.10
CA GLU A 299 2.00 -7.96 -9.11
C GLU A 299 0.54 -7.43 -9.05
N ARG A 300 0.28 -6.27 -9.63
CA ARG A 300 -0.92 -5.44 -9.35
C ARG A 300 -1.90 -5.36 -10.51
N GLY A 301 -1.94 -6.39 -11.34
CA GLY A 301 -2.72 -6.40 -12.57
C GLY A 301 -2.14 -5.40 -13.57
N LEU A 302 -2.97 -4.93 -14.51
CA LEU A 302 -2.59 -4.04 -15.61
C LEU A 302 -3.85 -3.40 -16.22
N ILE A 303 -3.79 -2.12 -16.60
CA ILE A 303 -4.81 -1.42 -17.39
C ILE A 303 -4.09 -0.64 -18.48
N ALA A 304 -4.51 -0.77 -19.74
CA ALA A 304 -4.01 0.00 -20.88
C ALA A 304 -5.17 0.60 -21.66
N CYS A 305 -5.14 1.91 -21.89
CA CYS A 305 -6.16 2.67 -22.63
C CYS A 305 -5.49 3.80 -23.42
N VAL A 306 -5.96 4.09 -24.64
CA VAL A 306 -5.51 5.29 -25.39
C VAL A 306 -6.26 6.57 -24.98
N LYS A 307 -7.40 6.45 -24.28
CA LYS A 307 -8.19 7.58 -23.76
C LYS A 307 -8.12 7.66 -22.23
N PRO A 308 -7.72 8.80 -21.65
CA PRO A 308 -7.67 8.98 -20.19
C PRO A 308 -9.01 8.76 -19.48
N GLU A 309 -10.14 9.11 -20.09
CA GLU A 309 -11.48 8.98 -19.51
C GLU A 309 -11.90 7.50 -19.43
N THR A 310 -11.58 6.72 -20.48
CA THR A 310 -11.79 5.27 -20.48
C THR A 310 -10.94 4.60 -19.40
N HIS A 311 -9.69 5.07 -19.23
CA HIS A 311 -8.80 4.57 -18.20
C HIS A 311 -9.39 4.79 -16.79
N GLU A 312 -9.84 6.00 -16.49
CA GLU A 312 -10.44 6.34 -15.19
C GLU A 312 -11.71 5.53 -14.92
N MET A 313 -12.57 5.38 -15.93
CA MET A 313 -13.77 4.53 -15.84
C MET A 313 -13.41 3.08 -15.48
N ILE A 314 -12.43 2.48 -16.16
CA ILE A 314 -12.00 1.10 -15.90
C ILE A 314 -11.37 0.99 -14.52
N VAL A 315 -10.53 1.94 -14.09
CA VAL A 315 -9.96 1.98 -12.73
C VAL A 315 -11.07 2.00 -11.67
N ASN A 316 -12.12 2.80 -11.86
CA ASN A 316 -13.23 2.90 -10.93
C ASN A 316 -14.03 1.59 -10.83
N VAL A 317 -14.29 0.93 -11.97
CA VAL A 317 -14.94 -0.38 -11.99
C VAL A 317 -14.09 -1.45 -11.31
N ILE A 318 -12.79 -1.53 -11.64
CA ILE A 318 -11.87 -2.49 -11.02
C ILE A 318 -11.79 -2.28 -9.51
N THR A 319 -11.78 -1.01 -9.06
CA THR A 319 -11.80 -0.68 -7.63
C THR A 319 -13.06 -1.20 -6.96
N LYS A 320 -14.23 -0.99 -7.58
CA LYS A 320 -15.50 -1.49 -7.08
C LYS A 320 -15.50 -3.01 -6.99
N VAL A 321 -15.10 -3.70 -8.07
CA VAL A 321 -15.03 -5.18 -8.11
C VAL A 321 -14.12 -5.72 -7.02
N ASN A 322 -12.90 -5.20 -6.88
CA ASN A 322 -11.99 -5.62 -5.81
C ASN A 322 -12.65 -5.46 -4.43
N LEU A 323 -13.25 -4.30 -4.15
CA LEU A 323 -13.89 -4.04 -2.85
C LEU A 323 -15.16 -4.85 -2.60
N THR A 324 -15.84 -5.31 -3.64
CA THR A 324 -17.03 -6.18 -3.54
C THR A 324 -16.73 -7.67 -3.70
N SER A 325 -15.46 -8.05 -3.81
CA SER A 325 -15.00 -9.43 -3.78
C SER A 325 -14.47 -9.81 -2.40
N ALA A 326 -14.97 -10.92 -1.88
CA ALA A 326 -14.52 -11.52 -0.64
C ALA A 326 -13.12 -12.15 -0.78
N LEU A 327 -12.49 -12.46 0.35
CA LEU A 327 -11.13 -13.02 0.38
C LEU A 327 -11.04 -14.46 -0.15
N ASP A 328 -12.17 -15.17 -0.27
CA ASP A 328 -12.29 -16.48 -0.89
C ASP A 328 -12.48 -16.41 -2.43
N GLY A 329 -12.47 -15.19 -2.99
CA GLY A 329 -12.62 -14.93 -4.43
C GLY A 329 -14.07 -14.74 -4.88
N ARG A 330 -15.07 -15.09 -4.06
CA ARG A 330 -16.48 -14.93 -4.42
C ARG A 330 -16.91 -13.47 -4.38
N GLU A 331 -17.86 -13.11 -5.24
CA GLU A 331 -18.55 -11.82 -5.12
C GLU A 331 -19.45 -11.79 -3.87
N MET A 332 -19.46 -10.66 -3.16
CA MET A 332 -20.30 -10.44 -1.98
C MET A 332 -21.76 -10.14 -2.37
N THR A 333 -22.40 -11.12 -3.02
CA THR A 333 -23.80 -11.10 -3.44
C THR A 333 -24.76 -11.17 -2.24
N PRO A 334 -26.08 -10.94 -2.43
CA PRO A 334 -27.08 -11.18 -1.39
C PRO A 334 -26.99 -12.59 -0.78
N GLN A 335 -26.77 -13.61 -1.62
CA GLN A 335 -26.59 -14.98 -1.15
C GLN A 335 -25.33 -15.12 -0.29
N TRP A 336 -24.19 -14.55 -0.71
CA TRP A 336 -22.96 -14.57 0.08
C TRP A 336 -23.16 -13.91 1.46
N PHE A 337 -23.84 -12.76 1.53
CA PHE A 337 -24.13 -12.10 2.80
C PHE A 337 -25.01 -12.94 3.72
N GLN A 338 -26.03 -13.60 3.17
CA GLN A 338 -26.90 -14.50 3.93
C GLN A 338 -26.13 -15.73 4.47
N GLU A 339 -25.23 -16.29 3.68
CA GLU A 339 -24.43 -17.48 4.04
C GLU A 339 -23.28 -17.16 5.01
N CYS A 340 -22.63 -16.02 4.87
CA CYS A 340 -21.36 -15.75 5.54
C CYS A 340 -21.45 -14.69 6.66
N VAL A 341 -22.46 -13.82 6.64
CA VAL A 341 -22.56 -12.67 7.57
C VAL A 341 -23.85 -12.72 8.38
N PHE A 342 -25.00 -12.89 7.72
CA PHE A 342 -26.32 -12.80 8.33
C PHE A 342 -27.03 -14.16 8.37
N LEU A 343 -26.41 -15.12 9.05
CA LEU A 343 -26.95 -16.49 9.20
C LEU A 343 -28.41 -16.46 9.69
N GLY A 344 -29.29 -17.12 8.93
CA GLY A 344 -30.72 -17.20 9.26
C GLY A 344 -31.57 -15.97 8.90
N ARG A 345 -31.00 -14.91 8.30
CA ARG A 345 -31.76 -13.76 7.77
C ARG A 345 -31.71 -13.71 6.25
N GLN A 346 -32.87 -13.54 5.62
CA GLN A 346 -32.95 -13.47 4.16
C GLN A 346 -32.52 -12.10 3.64
N VAL A 347 -31.45 -12.08 2.83
CA VAL A 347 -30.92 -10.87 2.18
C VAL A 347 -31.48 -10.76 0.76
N LEU A 348 -32.09 -9.62 0.45
CA LEU A 348 -32.74 -9.36 -0.85
C LEU A 348 -31.81 -8.63 -1.82
N ALA A 349 -31.04 -7.65 -1.34
CA ALA A 349 -30.16 -6.84 -2.16
C ALA A 349 -28.96 -6.32 -1.36
N VAL A 350 -27.86 -6.09 -2.06
CA VAL A 350 -26.65 -5.47 -1.52
C VAL A 350 -26.19 -4.43 -2.52
N ASN A 351 -26.21 -3.15 -2.11
CA ASN A 351 -25.90 -2.03 -2.97
C ASN A 351 -24.70 -1.25 -2.45
N VAL A 352 -23.73 -0.95 -3.32
CA VAL A 352 -22.65 -0.02 -2.99
C VAL A 352 -23.23 1.38 -2.82
N ILE A 353 -23.00 2.02 -1.68
CA ILE A 353 -23.39 3.41 -1.47
C ILE A 353 -22.50 4.30 -2.35
N PRO A 354 -23.08 5.20 -3.17
CA PRO A 354 -22.32 6.12 -4.01
C PRO A 354 -21.26 6.90 -3.21
N ASP A 355 -20.11 7.14 -3.83
CA ASP A 355 -19.00 7.94 -3.28
C ASP A 355 -18.41 7.45 -1.94
N SER A 356 -18.78 6.25 -1.49
CA SER A 356 -18.29 5.67 -0.23
C SER A 356 -17.01 4.85 -0.36
N VAL A 357 -16.55 4.63 -1.59
CA VAL A 357 -15.35 3.87 -1.91
C VAL A 357 -14.11 4.74 -1.69
N HIS A 358 -13.22 4.31 -0.80
CA HIS A 358 -11.96 5.01 -0.56
C HIS A 358 -10.79 4.02 -0.53
N ARG A 359 -9.68 4.38 -1.17
CA ARG A 359 -8.43 3.61 -1.14
C ARG A 359 -7.38 4.38 -0.36
N GLY A 360 -6.92 3.79 0.74
CA GLY A 360 -5.81 4.29 1.55
C GLY A 360 -4.54 3.50 1.30
N LYS A 361 -3.45 3.94 1.93
CA LYS A 361 -2.16 3.24 1.90
C LYS A 361 -2.20 1.89 2.61
N HIS A 362 -3.15 1.69 3.52
CA HIS A 362 -3.19 0.56 4.46
C HIS A 362 -4.46 -0.31 4.35
N SER A 363 -5.52 0.24 3.76
CA SER A 363 -6.77 -0.48 3.53
C SER A 363 -7.56 0.21 2.42
N ALA A 364 -8.45 -0.53 1.78
CA ALA A 364 -9.53 0.02 0.97
C ALA A 364 -10.85 -0.18 1.74
N VAL A 365 -11.76 0.79 1.64
CA VAL A 365 -13.02 0.79 2.39
C VAL A 365 -14.20 1.09 1.48
N VAL A 366 -15.37 0.54 1.80
CA VAL A 366 -16.64 0.80 1.11
C VAL A 366 -17.81 0.69 2.08
N LYS A 367 -18.89 1.45 1.83
CA LYS A 367 -20.17 1.26 2.53
C LYS A 367 -21.15 0.52 1.63
N LEU A 368 -21.78 -0.52 2.17
CA LEU A 368 -22.78 -1.34 1.47
C LEU A 368 -24.12 -1.22 2.19
N GLU A 369 -25.19 -0.91 1.46
CA GLU A 369 -26.56 -0.98 1.98
C GLU A 369 -27.14 -2.37 1.71
N VAL A 370 -27.41 -3.11 2.78
CA VAL A 370 -27.95 -4.47 2.76
C VAL A 370 -29.44 -4.41 3.09
N HIS A 371 -30.26 -4.97 2.20
CA HIS A 371 -31.72 -5.01 2.31
C HIS A 371 -32.17 -6.41 2.72
N PHE A 372 -33.03 -6.49 3.73
CA PHE A 372 -33.54 -7.75 4.25
C PHE A 372 -35.03 -7.91 3.98
N LYS A 373 -35.50 -9.16 3.91
CA LYS A 373 -36.93 -9.44 3.69
C LYS A 373 -37.81 -9.16 4.91
N ASP A 374 -37.26 -9.24 6.12
CA ASP A 374 -38.00 -9.01 7.35
C ASP A 374 -38.29 -7.52 7.53
N ASN A 375 -39.58 -7.16 7.38
CA ASN A 375 -40.10 -5.80 7.49
C ASN A 375 -39.43 -4.76 6.57
N ASP A 376 -38.87 -5.21 5.44
CA ASP A 376 -38.13 -4.34 4.50
C ASP A 376 -37.01 -3.55 5.21
N SER A 377 -36.42 -4.18 6.24
CA SER A 377 -35.37 -3.55 7.04
C SER A 377 -34.07 -3.44 6.24
N LYS A 378 -33.28 -2.42 6.55
CA LYS A 378 -31.98 -2.19 5.91
C LYS A 378 -30.89 -1.86 6.91
N MET A 379 -29.66 -2.22 6.57
CA MET A 379 -28.46 -1.95 7.35
C MET A 379 -27.36 -1.45 6.43
N VAL A 380 -26.59 -0.46 6.90
CA VAL A 380 -25.36 -0.06 6.21
C VAL A 380 -24.17 -0.76 6.88
N VAL A 381 -23.42 -1.52 6.08
CA VAL A 381 -22.22 -2.24 6.46
C VAL A 381 -21.00 -1.46 5.99
N PHE A 382 -20.06 -1.20 6.89
CA PHE A 382 -18.75 -0.66 6.56
C PHE A 382 -17.77 -1.81 6.34
N VAL A 383 -17.24 -1.94 5.12
CA VAL A 383 -16.23 -2.95 4.77
C VAL A 383 -14.86 -2.28 4.79
N LYS A 384 -13.91 -2.86 5.53
CA LYS A 384 -12.49 -2.52 5.50
C LYS A 384 -11.71 -3.73 5.02
N LYS A 385 -10.99 -3.59 3.91
CA LYS A 385 -10.19 -4.65 3.30
C LYS A 385 -8.71 -4.25 3.22
N SER A 386 -7.85 -5.07 3.77
CA SER A 386 -6.40 -4.95 3.71
C SER A 386 -5.84 -6.20 3.04
N ALA A 387 -5.86 -6.22 1.70
CA ALA A 387 -5.30 -7.30 0.90
C ALA A 387 -3.97 -6.86 0.30
N ARG A 388 -2.89 -7.62 0.53
CA ARG A 388 -1.51 -7.24 0.17
C ARG A 388 -1.37 -6.84 -1.30
N ASN A 389 -1.99 -7.60 -2.19
CA ASN A 389 -1.91 -7.39 -3.64
C ASN A 389 -2.77 -6.22 -4.14
N GLU A 390 -3.67 -5.69 -3.30
CA GLU A 390 -4.57 -4.58 -3.61
C GLU A 390 -4.12 -3.24 -3.00
N LEU A 391 -3.09 -3.26 -2.16
CA LEU A 391 -2.53 -2.08 -1.49
C LEU A 391 -1.26 -1.59 -2.19
N PRO A 392 -0.81 -0.33 -2.02
CA PRO A 392 0.44 0.21 -2.61
C PRO A 392 1.70 -0.62 -2.32
N SER A 393 2.73 -0.54 -3.19
CA SER A 393 3.94 -1.37 -3.07
C SER A 393 4.81 -0.89 -1.91
N ARG A 394 5.43 -1.85 -1.23
CA ARG A 394 6.21 -1.63 -0.01
C ARG A 394 7.36 -2.63 0.07
N SER A 395 8.42 -2.28 0.79
CA SER A 395 9.52 -3.19 1.10
C SER A 395 9.05 -4.35 2.00
N ALA A 396 9.77 -5.47 1.96
CA ALA A 396 9.47 -6.64 2.80
C ALA A 396 9.39 -6.31 4.30
N ALA A 397 10.29 -5.43 4.79
CA ALA A 397 10.28 -4.98 6.18
C ALA A 397 9.01 -4.19 6.55
N HIS A 398 8.53 -3.33 5.64
CA HIS A 398 7.26 -2.62 5.83
C HIS A 398 6.07 -3.59 5.78
N TRP A 399 6.08 -4.56 4.85
CA TRP A 399 5.02 -5.56 4.77
C TRP A 399 4.90 -6.40 6.04
N LYS A 400 6.02 -6.87 6.59
CA LYS A 400 6.03 -7.63 7.85
C LYS A 400 5.32 -6.88 8.98
N ARG A 401 5.59 -5.59 9.13
CA ARG A 401 4.99 -4.76 10.17
C ARG A 401 3.50 -4.50 9.89
N ASP A 402 3.17 -4.13 8.66
CA ASP A 402 1.80 -3.76 8.28
C ASP A 402 0.85 -4.98 8.30
N ILE A 403 1.31 -6.16 7.86
CA ILE A 403 0.54 -7.41 7.98
C ILE A 403 0.27 -7.74 9.45
N ALA A 404 1.27 -7.60 10.33
CA ALA A 404 1.08 -7.82 11.76
C ALA A 404 0.07 -6.82 12.39
N SER A 405 0.03 -5.58 11.91
CA SER A 405 -0.94 -4.58 12.40
C SER A 405 -2.36 -4.88 11.92
N TYR A 406 -2.56 -5.30 10.67
CA TYR A 406 -3.87 -5.72 10.15
C TYR A 406 -4.37 -7.02 10.80
N HIS A 407 -3.45 -7.96 11.04
CA HIS A 407 -3.73 -9.18 11.79
C HIS A 407 -4.20 -8.85 13.20
N THR A 408 -3.54 -7.90 13.88
CA THR A 408 -3.93 -7.47 15.23
C THR A 408 -5.34 -6.88 15.24
N GLU A 409 -5.67 -5.98 14.31
CA GLU A 409 -7.00 -5.35 14.26
C GLU A 409 -8.12 -6.37 13.97
N SER A 410 -7.94 -7.23 12.96
CA SER A 410 -8.92 -8.27 12.65
C SER A 410 -9.11 -9.25 13.81
N THR A 411 -8.01 -9.66 14.45
CA THR A 411 -8.02 -10.53 15.64
C THR A 411 -8.71 -9.86 16.82
N PHE A 412 -8.48 -8.56 17.05
CA PHE A 412 -9.14 -7.80 18.10
C PHE A 412 -10.67 -7.88 17.97
N TYR A 413 -11.19 -7.56 16.78
CA TYR A 413 -12.62 -7.62 16.51
C TYR A 413 -13.19 -9.03 16.60
N ALA A 414 -12.47 -10.04 16.09
CA ALA A 414 -12.92 -11.43 16.13
C ALA A 414 -12.95 -12.02 17.56
N HIS A 415 -11.96 -11.73 18.39
CA HIS A 415 -11.71 -12.48 19.63
C HIS A 415 -11.94 -11.72 20.93
N PHE A 416 -11.99 -10.39 20.90
CA PHE A 416 -12.07 -9.56 22.12
C PHE A 416 -13.30 -8.65 22.16
N ALA A 417 -13.83 -8.23 21.01
CA ALA A 417 -14.92 -7.26 20.96
C ALA A 417 -16.17 -7.71 21.76
N SER A 418 -16.58 -8.97 21.63
CA SER A 418 -17.74 -9.50 22.37
C SER A 418 -17.52 -9.48 23.89
N SER A 419 -16.38 -9.98 24.37
CA SER A 419 -16.06 -10.00 25.80
C SER A 419 -15.94 -8.60 26.40
N LEU A 420 -15.34 -7.66 25.66
CA LEU A 420 -15.24 -6.26 26.07
C LEU A 420 -16.61 -5.57 26.09
N HIS A 421 -17.46 -5.84 25.09
CA HIS A 421 -18.82 -5.32 25.05
C HIS A 421 -19.69 -5.83 26.21
N ALA A 422 -19.61 -7.14 26.51
CA ALA A 422 -20.28 -7.74 27.67
C ALA A 422 -19.82 -7.13 29.01
N ARG A 423 -18.58 -6.60 29.03
CA ARG A 423 -18.00 -5.87 30.16
C ARG A 423 -18.12 -4.35 30.01
N GLY A 424 -19.03 -3.88 29.16
CA GLY A 424 -19.49 -2.49 29.07
C GLY A 424 -18.64 -1.55 28.22
N VAL A 425 -17.64 -2.03 27.49
CA VAL A 425 -16.86 -1.20 26.55
C VAL A 425 -17.67 -0.94 25.28
N SER A 426 -17.80 0.32 24.90
CA SER A 426 -18.51 0.72 23.67
C SER A 426 -17.63 0.47 22.45
N LEU A 427 -18.00 -0.46 21.58
CA LEU A 427 -17.26 -0.80 20.37
C LEU A 427 -18.18 -0.74 19.16
N ILE A 428 -17.62 -0.48 17.98
CA ILE A 428 -18.35 -0.67 16.72
C ILE A 428 -18.63 -2.17 16.59
N GLN A 429 -19.88 -2.55 16.40
CA GLN A 429 -20.26 -3.96 16.29
C GLN A 429 -19.57 -4.61 15.07
N PRO A 430 -18.75 -5.65 15.27
CA PRO A 430 -18.25 -6.45 14.16
C PRO A 430 -19.34 -7.40 13.68
N LEU A 431 -19.63 -7.36 12.38
CA LEU A 431 -20.58 -8.26 11.71
C LEU A 431 -19.89 -9.50 11.17
N ALA A 432 -18.69 -9.32 10.61
CA ALA A 432 -17.86 -10.43 10.19
C ALA A 432 -16.37 -10.07 10.13
N VAL A 433 -15.51 -11.08 10.33
CA VAL A 433 -14.07 -10.97 10.15
C VAL A 433 -13.57 -12.18 9.37
N PHE A 434 -12.78 -11.92 8.33
CA PHE A 434 -12.15 -12.94 7.50
C PHE A 434 -10.66 -12.68 7.35
N GLN A 435 -9.89 -13.76 7.27
CA GLN A 435 -8.47 -13.74 6.95
C GLN A 435 -8.17 -14.74 5.82
N SER A 436 -7.21 -14.44 4.95
CA SER A 436 -6.71 -15.42 3.99
C SER A 436 -5.19 -15.34 3.79
N ASP A 437 -4.58 -16.47 3.45
CA ASP A 437 -3.17 -16.54 3.08
C ASP A 437 -2.96 -16.12 1.61
N ALA A 438 -1.71 -16.12 1.16
CA ALA A 438 -1.36 -15.79 -0.23
C ALA A 438 -1.96 -16.76 -1.27
N ALA A 439 -2.29 -17.99 -0.87
CA ALA A 439 -2.92 -19.00 -1.74
C ALA A 439 -4.45 -18.84 -1.83
N GLY A 440 -5.03 -17.91 -1.06
CA GLY A 440 -6.47 -17.68 -1.02
C GLY A 440 -7.22 -18.62 -0.09
N LYS A 441 -6.51 -19.38 0.77
CA LYS A 441 -7.18 -20.19 1.81
C LYS A 441 -7.75 -19.25 2.87
N CYS A 442 -9.06 -19.09 2.83
CA CYS A 442 -9.81 -18.17 3.68
C CYS A 442 -10.35 -18.87 4.94
N THR A 443 -10.41 -18.14 6.05
CA THR A 443 -11.19 -18.55 7.23
C THR A 443 -12.68 -18.47 6.96
N THR A 444 -13.47 -19.15 7.80
CA THR A 444 -14.89 -18.83 8.01
C THR A 444 -15.04 -17.47 8.72
N ASN A 445 -16.28 -17.01 8.94
CA ASN A 445 -16.53 -15.79 9.68
C ASN A 445 -16.12 -15.98 11.15
N MET A 446 -14.97 -15.44 11.51
CA MET A 446 -14.38 -15.61 12.83
C MET A 446 -15.23 -15.04 13.97
N VAL A 447 -16.13 -14.08 13.68
CA VAL A 447 -17.05 -13.51 14.69
C VAL A 447 -18.16 -14.52 15.03
N ALA A 448 -18.72 -15.20 14.01
CA ALA A 448 -19.78 -16.18 14.19
C ALA A 448 -19.25 -17.46 14.86
N ASP A 449 -18.06 -17.93 14.44
CA ASP A 449 -17.45 -19.15 14.98
C ASP A 449 -17.21 -19.07 16.49
N MET A 450 -16.80 -17.88 16.97
CA MET A 450 -16.58 -17.59 18.40
C MET A 450 -17.88 -17.52 19.21
N ALA A 451 -19.03 -17.27 18.55
CA ALA A 451 -20.33 -17.27 19.21
C ALA A 451 -20.93 -18.69 19.33
N SER A 452 -20.48 -19.63 18.50
CA SER A 452 -21.04 -20.99 18.41
C SER A 452 -20.19 -22.12 19.01
N ASP A 453 -19.02 -21.82 19.61
CA ASP A 453 -18.06 -22.81 20.13
C ASP A 453 -17.77 -23.96 19.13
N ALA A 454 -17.67 -23.64 17.84
CA ALA A 454 -17.60 -24.65 16.79
C ALA A 454 -16.26 -25.43 16.81
N GLU A 455 -16.31 -26.76 16.85
CA GLU A 455 -15.12 -27.65 16.91
C GLU A 455 -14.28 -27.67 15.61
N HIS A 456 -14.77 -27.10 14.51
CA HIS A 456 -14.12 -27.11 13.19
C HIS A 456 -14.04 -25.70 12.57
N VAL A 457 -13.29 -24.80 13.21
CA VAL A 457 -13.00 -23.47 12.67
C VAL A 457 -11.95 -23.59 11.55
N ALA A 458 -12.27 -23.10 10.36
CA ALA A 458 -11.29 -23.03 9.28
C ALA A 458 -10.18 -22.04 9.66
N THR A 459 -8.97 -22.55 9.89
CA THR A 459 -7.81 -21.73 10.30
C THR A 459 -6.95 -21.29 9.12
N CYS A 460 -6.42 -20.07 9.23
CA CYS A 460 -5.39 -19.52 8.36
C CYS A 460 -4.10 -19.36 9.18
N SER A 461 -3.03 -20.07 8.81
CA SER A 461 -1.78 -20.08 9.57
C SER A 461 -0.91 -18.85 9.30
N ASN A 462 -0.87 -18.37 8.04
CA ASN A 462 -0.05 -17.25 7.59
C ASN A 462 -0.91 -16.24 6.81
N PRO A 463 -1.80 -15.50 7.50
CA PRO A 463 -2.69 -14.57 6.83
C PRO A 463 -1.92 -13.37 6.27
N GLU A 464 -2.20 -13.04 5.01
CA GLU A 464 -1.66 -11.85 4.32
C GLU A 464 -2.78 -10.87 3.92
N ASN A 465 -4.03 -11.32 3.94
CA ASN A 465 -5.19 -10.52 3.57
C ASN A 465 -6.24 -10.55 4.68
N PHE A 466 -6.85 -9.40 4.93
CA PHE A 466 -7.78 -9.18 6.04
C PHE A 466 -9.01 -8.43 5.56
N MET A 467 -10.19 -8.85 6.02
CA MET A 467 -11.45 -8.20 5.70
C MET A 467 -12.33 -8.13 6.96
N ILE A 468 -12.73 -6.92 7.32
CA ILE A 468 -13.54 -6.62 8.50
C ILE A 468 -14.82 -5.94 8.02
N LEU A 469 -15.97 -6.52 8.37
CA LEU A 469 -17.29 -5.96 8.15
C LEU A 469 -17.81 -5.46 9.49
N LEU A 470 -18.02 -4.15 9.59
CA LEU A 470 -18.52 -3.48 10.78
C LEU A 470 -19.90 -2.89 10.50
N GLU A 471 -20.71 -2.70 11.53
CA GLU A 471 -21.84 -1.78 11.42
C GLU A 471 -21.35 -0.37 11.04
N CYS A 472 -22.06 0.32 10.16
CA CYS A 472 -21.74 1.71 9.85
C CYS A 472 -22.41 2.65 10.84
N LEU A 473 -21.63 3.31 11.68
CA LEU A 473 -22.13 4.36 12.55
C LEU A 473 -22.80 5.49 11.73
N GLY A 474 -23.95 5.98 12.20
CA GLY A 474 -24.64 7.13 11.62
C GLY A 474 -25.50 6.86 10.38
N ALA A 475 -25.75 5.59 10.02
CA ALA A 475 -26.43 5.22 8.78
C ALA A 475 -27.71 4.40 9.00
N VAL A 476 -28.81 5.02 9.47
CA VAL A 476 -30.18 4.55 9.22
C VAL A 476 -31.13 5.75 9.04
N SER A 477 -32.00 5.63 8.03
CA SER A 477 -33.05 6.54 7.60
C SER A 477 -34.10 6.85 8.68
N SER A 478 -34.01 8.05 9.23
CA SER A 478 -35.13 8.89 9.67
C SER A 478 -34.55 10.30 9.82
N ALA A 479 -35.35 11.32 10.08
CA ALA A 479 -34.93 12.72 10.20
C ALA A 479 -33.88 13.02 11.32
N SER A 480 -33.21 11.99 11.87
CA SER A 480 -32.03 12.06 12.74
C SER A 480 -30.73 11.81 11.96
N LEU A 481 -30.36 12.75 11.09
CA LEU A 481 -28.92 12.98 10.86
C LEU A 481 -28.27 13.27 12.25
N ALA A 482 -27.04 12.82 12.50
CA ALA A 482 -26.21 13.18 13.67
C ALA A 482 -26.40 12.37 14.97
N ASN A 483 -25.83 11.15 15.03
CA ASN A 483 -25.55 10.53 16.33
C ASN A 483 -24.07 10.46 16.67
N TYR A 484 -23.14 10.52 15.72
CA TYR A 484 -21.70 10.49 16.01
C TYR A 484 -20.95 11.53 15.20
N GLU A 485 -19.97 12.17 15.83
CA GLU A 485 -19.13 13.23 15.28
C GLU A 485 -17.66 12.93 15.57
N ALA A 486 -16.79 13.24 14.62
CA ALA A 486 -15.36 13.34 14.89
C ALA A 486 -15.08 14.68 15.59
N ALA A 487 -14.16 14.68 16.55
CA ALA A 487 -13.69 15.89 17.21
C ALA A 487 -12.16 15.91 17.20
N ASP A 488 -11.58 17.09 17.18
CA ASP A 488 -10.13 17.29 17.22
C ASP A 488 -9.78 18.40 18.21
N CYS A 489 -8.57 18.35 18.79
CA CYS A 489 -8.12 19.29 19.82
C CYS A 489 -9.16 19.46 20.95
N LEU A 490 -9.37 18.38 21.69
CA LEU A 490 -10.52 18.15 22.55
C LEU A 490 -10.57 19.12 23.74
N GLY A 491 -11.76 19.69 23.97
CA GLY A 491 -12.09 20.46 25.16
C GLY A 491 -12.45 19.55 26.35
N ARG A 492 -12.80 20.16 27.50
CA ARG A 492 -12.90 19.44 28.79
C ARG A 492 -13.88 18.26 28.75
N VAL A 493 -15.07 18.46 28.20
CA VAL A 493 -16.13 17.44 28.14
C VAL A 493 -15.67 16.22 27.33
N ASP A 494 -15.18 16.45 26.11
CA ASP A 494 -14.74 15.36 25.23
C ASP A 494 -13.50 14.64 25.79
N THR A 495 -12.57 15.38 26.39
CA THR A 495 -11.41 14.80 27.09
C THR A 495 -11.86 13.88 28.23
N GLN A 496 -12.80 14.32 29.06
CA GLN A 496 -13.32 13.49 30.17
C GLN A 496 -14.03 12.24 29.64
N GLN A 497 -14.85 12.34 28.60
CA GLN A 497 -15.52 11.18 28.03
C GLN A 497 -14.56 10.16 27.41
N ALA A 498 -13.46 10.63 26.81
CA ALA A 498 -12.40 9.76 26.32
C ALA A 498 -11.61 9.08 27.47
N LEU A 499 -11.38 9.78 28.59
CA LEU A 499 -10.77 9.18 29.78
C LEU A 499 -11.71 8.17 30.48
N VAL A 500 -13.02 8.42 30.50
CA VAL A 500 -14.03 7.45 30.95
C VAL A 500 -13.97 6.18 30.09
N TYR A 501 -13.87 6.36 28.76
CA TYR A 501 -13.71 5.24 27.84
C TYR A 501 -12.46 4.40 28.15
N LEU A 502 -11.30 5.05 28.31
CA LEU A 502 -10.05 4.37 28.64
C LEU A 502 -10.13 3.64 29.98
N ALA A 503 -10.66 4.28 31.03
CA ALA A 503 -10.86 3.65 32.33
C ALA A 503 -11.72 2.38 32.21
N ASN A 504 -12.77 2.42 31.39
CA ASN A 504 -13.64 1.29 31.14
C ASN A 504 -12.95 0.16 30.35
N LEU A 505 -12.21 0.51 29.29
CA LEU A 505 -11.40 -0.44 28.52
C LEU A 505 -10.40 -1.16 29.42
N HIS A 506 -9.60 -0.40 30.18
CA HIS A 506 -8.53 -0.93 30.99
C HIS A 506 -9.06 -1.81 32.14
N ALA A 507 -10.12 -1.38 32.82
CA ALA A 507 -10.76 -2.18 33.87
C ALA A 507 -11.37 -3.48 33.33
N SER A 508 -11.79 -3.51 32.07
CA SER A 508 -12.48 -4.66 31.49
C SER A 508 -11.59 -5.89 31.33
N ILE A 509 -10.27 -5.75 31.25
CA ILE A 509 -9.35 -6.91 31.17
C ILE A 509 -8.47 -7.03 32.42
N TRP A 510 -8.39 -5.98 33.24
CA TRP A 510 -7.61 -6.03 34.48
C TRP A 510 -8.04 -7.19 35.38
N GLY A 511 -7.07 -7.98 35.83
CA GLY A 511 -7.31 -9.14 36.69
C GLY A 511 -8.01 -10.33 36.01
N GLN A 512 -8.15 -10.31 34.68
CA GLN A 512 -8.72 -11.42 33.90
C GLN A 512 -7.57 -12.21 33.25
N GLU A 513 -7.02 -13.19 33.97
CA GLU A 513 -5.83 -13.95 33.54
C GLU A 513 -6.01 -14.60 32.16
N ASP A 514 -7.16 -15.24 31.92
CA ASP A 514 -7.47 -15.88 30.62
C ASP A 514 -7.48 -14.88 29.46
N LEU A 515 -8.06 -13.69 29.66
CA LEU A 515 -8.13 -12.65 28.63
C LEU A 515 -6.75 -12.01 28.40
N ILE A 516 -5.95 -11.84 29.45
CA ILE A 516 -4.59 -11.31 29.35
C ILE A 516 -3.70 -12.30 28.58
N GLU A 517 -3.77 -13.59 28.88
CA GLU A 517 -2.97 -14.62 28.19
C GLU A 517 -3.41 -14.77 26.73
N LYS A 518 -4.72 -14.71 26.47
CA LYS A 518 -5.25 -14.63 25.10
C LYS A 518 -4.72 -13.39 24.38
N ALA A 519 -4.66 -12.23 25.02
CA ALA A 519 -4.11 -11.01 24.43
C ALA A 519 -2.61 -11.13 24.13
N ARG A 520 -1.81 -11.71 25.05
CA ARG A 520 -0.37 -11.95 24.84
C ARG A 520 -0.09 -12.84 23.63
N SER A 521 -0.92 -13.84 23.41
CA SER A 521 -0.75 -14.81 22.32
C SER A 521 -1.33 -14.35 20.97
N LYS A 522 -2.33 -13.47 20.97
CA LYS A 522 -3.09 -13.10 19.76
C LYS A 522 -2.88 -11.66 19.29
N LEU A 523 -2.59 -10.73 20.20
CA LEU A 523 -2.35 -9.31 19.90
C LEU A 523 -0.86 -8.99 20.02
N TRP A 524 -0.49 -7.70 20.00
CA TRP A 524 0.89 -7.32 20.22
C TRP A 524 1.34 -7.66 21.65
N PRO A 525 2.47 -8.37 21.84
CA PRO A 525 3.00 -8.66 23.18
C PRO A 525 3.40 -7.41 23.95
N ALA A 526 3.98 -6.44 23.24
CA ALA A 526 4.15 -5.07 23.69
C ALA A 526 3.26 -4.19 22.82
N ALA A 527 2.20 -3.61 23.39
CA ALA A 527 1.31 -2.71 22.66
C ALA A 527 2.01 -1.40 22.26
N CYS A 528 1.23 -0.47 21.68
CA CYS A 528 1.66 0.86 21.28
C CYS A 528 2.69 0.89 20.13
N TRP A 529 2.33 1.52 19.01
CA TRP A 529 3.24 1.62 17.86
C TRP A 529 4.51 2.43 18.15
N TRP A 530 4.43 3.32 19.13
CA TRP A 530 5.47 4.25 19.54
C TRP A 530 6.38 3.70 20.65
N ALA A 531 6.11 2.51 21.20
CA ALA A 531 6.93 1.92 22.26
C ALA A 531 8.36 1.62 21.77
N PHE A 532 9.34 1.79 22.65
CA PHE A 532 10.75 1.57 22.37
C PHE A 532 11.06 0.18 21.81
N PRO A 533 10.49 -0.93 22.34
CA PRO A 533 10.72 -2.27 21.78
C PRO A 533 10.28 -2.42 20.31
N LYS A 534 9.34 -1.60 19.82
CA LYS A 534 8.91 -1.61 18.41
C LYS A 534 9.74 -0.69 17.52
N ARG A 535 10.20 0.45 18.03
CA ARG A 535 10.93 1.47 17.25
C ARG A 535 12.44 1.22 17.22
N GLY A 536 12.98 0.68 18.30
CA GLY A 536 14.37 0.25 18.44
C GLY A 536 15.38 1.39 18.62
N ALA A 537 16.63 1.00 18.87
CA ALA A 537 17.74 1.90 19.16
C ALA A 537 18.19 2.73 17.94
N THR A 538 17.99 2.23 16.72
CA THR A 538 18.39 2.94 15.49
C THR A 538 17.59 4.21 15.28
N GLU A 539 16.28 4.21 15.58
CA GLU A 539 15.50 5.45 15.59
C GLU A 539 15.99 6.37 16.71
N LEU A 540 16.10 5.85 17.94
CA LEU A 540 16.52 6.62 19.11
C LEU A 540 17.84 7.36 18.91
N ALA A 541 18.84 6.72 18.29
CA ALA A 541 20.16 7.31 18.04
C ALA A 541 20.10 8.62 17.24
N GLN A 542 19.06 8.82 16.42
CA GLN A 542 18.88 10.04 15.64
C GLN A 542 18.59 11.28 16.50
N ALA A 543 18.18 11.11 17.76
CA ALA A 543 17.95 12.23 18.69
C ALA A 543 19.22 13.09 18.88
N SER A 544 20.41 12.48 18.81
CA SER A 544 21.71 13.18 18.91
C SER A 544 21.94 14.20 17.79
N TYR A 545 21.33 13.99 16.62
CA TYR A 545 21.42 14.87 15.47
C TYR A 545 20.18 15.77 15.34
N ILE A 546 18.99 15.22 15.49
CA ILE A 546 17.71 15.94 15.30
C ILE A 546 17.56 17.05 16.34
N TRP A 547 17.85 16.76 17.60
CA TRP A 547 17.59 17.70 18.68
C TRP A 547 18.39 19.02 18.56
N PRO A 548 19.72 19.02 18.32
CA PRO A 548 20.47 20.26 18.13
C PRO A 548 19.92 21.17 17.03
N GLN A 549 19.46 20.60 15.91
CA GLN A 549 18.85 21.36 14.81
C GLN A 549 17.51 21.98 15.21
N MET A 550 16.66 21.20 15.88
CA MET A 550 15.40 21.71 16.40
C MET A 550 15.65 22.83 17.42
N LEU A 551 16.56 22.63 18.36
CA LEU A 551 16.90 23.62 19.38
C LEU A 551 17.38 24.94 18.74
N ALA A 552 18.20 24.87 17.69
CA ALA A 552 18.65 26.04 16.94
C ALA A 552 17.47 26.79 16.27
N SER A 553 16.55 26.07 15.63
CA SER A 553 15.39 26.67 14.94
C SER A 553 14.33 27.22 15.91
N TRP A 554 14.19 26.61 17.09
CA TRP A 554 13.17 26.96 18.08
C TRP A 554 13.67 27.84 19.22
N LYS A 555 14.96 28.23 19.21
CA LYS A 555 15.63 28.96 20.30
C LYS A 555 14.82 30.12 20.85
N GLN A 556 14.32 31.00 19.97
CA GLN A 556 13.56 32.19 20.39
C GLN A 556 12.22 31.83 21.04
N VAL A 557 11.54 30.81 20.51
CA VAL A 557 10.28 30.31 21.07
C VAL A 557 10.52 29.73 22.46
N PHE A 558 11.55 28.90 22.64
CA PHE A 558 11.83 28.30 23.95
C PHE A 558 12.29 29.32 24.99
N ILE A 559 13.11 30.31 24.61
CA ILE A 559 13.49 31.41 25.52
C ILE A 559 12.25 32.17 25.99
N SER A 560 11.40 32.57 25.04
CA SER A 560 10.16 33.31 25.31
C SER A 560 9.19 32.52 26.17
N GLU A 561 8.76 31.36 25.70
CA GLU A 561 7.63 30.63 26.26
C GLU A 561 7.98 29.82 27.51
N LEU A 562 9.25 29.45 27.70
CA LEU A 562 9.70 28.75 28.92
C LEU A 562 10.30 29.71 29.95
N GLY A 563 10.37 31.01 29.66
CA GLY A 563 10.96 32.01 30.55
C GLY A 563 12.46 31.77 30.84
N LEU A 564 13.19 31.18 29.89
CA LEU A 564 14.60 30.84 30.05
C LEU A 564 15.50 31.98 29.61
N SER A 565 16.60 32.24 30.33
CA SER A 565 17.62 33.23 29.91
C SER A 565 18.46 32.73 28.72
N SER A 566 18.60 31.42 28.58
CA SER A 566 19.29 30.75 27.47
C SER A 566 18.78 29.32 27.32
N THR A 567 19.11 28.67 26.20
CA THR A 567 18.75 27.27 25.93
C THR A 567 19.78 26.25 26.43
N ALA A 568 20.80 26.65 27.20
CA ALA A 568 21.92 25.78 27.58
C ALA A 568 21.47 24.51 28.31
N ALA A 569 20.49 24.63 29.23
CA ALA A 569 19.92 23.49 29.97
C ALA A 569 19.17 22.48 29.06
N LEU A 570 18.83 22.89 27.84
CA LEU A 570 18.13 22.06 26.87
C LEU A 570 19.08 21.38 25.88
N GLU A 571 20.35 21.77 25.79
CA GLU A 571 21.30 21.24 24.78
C GLU A 571 21.47 19.73 24.86
N SER A 572 21.57 19.18 26.09
CA SER A 572 21.75 17.75 26.35
C SER A 572 20.47 16.91 26.27
N LEU A 573 19.32 17.49 25.90
CA LEU A 573 18.04 16.76 25.96
C LEU A 573 18.02 15.50 25.09
N GLY A 574 18.57 15.57 23.88
CA GLY A 574 18.68 14.41 22.99
C GLY A 574 19.57 13.29 23.57
N GLU A 575 20.70 13.66 24.19
CA GLU A 575 21.64 12.73 24.82
C GLU A 575 21.04 12.08 26.06
N ARG A 576 20.42 12.86 26.95
CA ARG A 576 19.72 12.34 28.14
C ARG A 576 18.60 11.37 27.77
N MET A 577 17.85 11.65 26.69
CA MET A 577 16.83 10.71 26.20
C MET A 577 17.46 9.39 25.74
N ILE A 578 18.61 9.43 25.04
CA ILE A 578 19.32 8.21 24.64
C ILE A 578 19.79 7.41 25.86
N GLU A 579 20.30 8.08 26.89
CA GLU A 579 20.82 7.47 28.12
C GLU A 579 19.73 6.76 28.94
N GLU A 580 18.53 7.37 29.03
CA GLU A 580 17.47 6.90 29.93
C GLU A 580 16.38 6.04 29.26
N ALA A 581 16.27 6.04 27.93
CA ALA A 581 15.18 5.36 27.22
C ALA A 581 15.02 3.87 27.58
N ALA A 582 16.13 3.15 27.79
CA ALA A 582 16.09 1.74 28.16
C ALA A 582 15.48 1.53 29.56
N TYR A 583 15.90 2.36 30.53
CA TYR A 583 15.36 2.31 31.89
C TYR A 583 13.85 2.64 31.90
N ILE A 584 13.46 3.72 31.21
CA ILE A 584 12.05 4.13 31.07
C ILE A 584 11.22 2.97 30.47
N SER A 585 11.71 2.35 29.39
CA SER A 585 11.03 1.24 28.74
C SER A 585 10.91 0.00 29.63
N THR A 586 11.95 -0.33 30.42
CA THR A 586 11.90 -1.41 31.41
C THR A 586 10.86 -1.14 32.49
N CYS A 587 10.79 0.09 33.01
CA CYS A 587 9.79 0.46 34.02
C CYS A 587 8.35 0.42 33.51
N LEU A 588 8.13 0.55 32.20
CA LEU A 588 6.82 0.40 31.56
C LEU A 588 6.55 -1.02 31.07
N SER A 589 7.53 -1.92 31.17
CA SER A 589 7.38 -3.27 30.68
C SER A 589 6.30 -4.03 31.47
N VAL A 590 5.59 -4.88 30.74
CA VAL A 590 4.55 -5.74 31.32
C VAL A 590 5.16 -6.70 32.34
N ASP A 591 6.38 -7.17 32.13
CA ASP A 591 7.06 -8.11 33.03
C ASP A 591 7.37 -7.47 34.40
N SER A 592 7.75 -6.19 34.42
CA SER A 592 7.95 -5.44 35.66
C SER A 592 6.64 -5.08 36.37
N ASN A 593 5.50 -5.19 35.69
CA ASN A 593 4.20 -4.70 36.14
C ASN A 593 3.08 -5.72 35.90
N ALA A 594 3.38 -7.02 36.06
CA ALA A 594 2.48 -8.09 35.62
C ALA A 594 1.06 -7.98 36.21
N SER A 595 0.93 -7.59 37.48
CA SER A 595 -0.36 -7.40 38.17
C SER A 595 -1.18 -6.21 37.67
N LEU A 596 -0.57 -5.29 36.92
CA LEU A 596 -1.19 -4.09 36.37
C LEU A 596 -1.52 -4.23 34.87
N SER A 597 -1.26 -5.41 34.31
CA SER A 597 -1.44 -5.68 32.88
C SER A 597 -2.90 -5.57 32.47
N THR A 598 -3.14 -4.90 31.36
CA THR A 598 -4.43 -4.85 30.69
C THR A 598 -4.22 -4.81 29.17
N VAL A 599 -5.31 -4.77 28.40
CA VAL A 599 -5.23 -4.43 26.97
C VAL A 599 -5.35 -2.93 26.82
N VAL A 600 -4.41 -2.37 26.07
CA VAL A 600 -4.43 -0.97 25.65
C VAL A 600 -4.70 -0.90 24.15
N HIS A 601 -5.28 0.21 23.70
CA HIS A 601 -5.52 0.49 22.29
C HIS A 601 -4.20 0.73 21.53
N GLY A 602 -3.23 1.39 22.16
CA GLY A 602 -1.88 1.59 21.63
C GLY A 602 -1.73 2.67 20.54
N ASP A 603 -2.83 3.26 20.09
CA ASP A 603 -2.85 4.48 19.27
C ASP A 603 -4.08 5.33 19.61
N PHE A 604 -4.41 5.43 20.90
CA PHE A 604 -5.58 6.15 21.36
C PHE A 604 -5.41 7.67 21.19
N LYS A 605 -6.10 8.21 20.18
CA LYS A 605 -6.05 9.63 19.79
C LYS A 605 -7.38 10.07 19.18
N SER A 606 -7.68 11.36 19.18
CA SER A 606 -8.93 11.94 18.68
C SER A 606 -9.32 11.46 17.28
N ALA A 607 -8.35 11.30 16.37
CA ALA A 607 -8.58 10.81 15.01
C ALA A 607 -9.11 9.36 14.93
N ASN A 608 -9.00 8.60 16.03
CA ASN A 608 -9.47 7.22 16.16
C ASN A 608 -10.74 7.12 17.05
N LEU A 609 -11.40 8.25 17.33
CA LEU A 609 -12.58 8.33 18.18
C LEU A 609 -13.77 8.95 17.44
N PHE A 610 -14.95 8.41 17.71
CA PHE A 610 -16.23 9.06 17.44
C PHE A 610 -16.94 9.40 18.74
N PHE A 611 -17.55 10.58 18.79
CA PHE A 611 -18.29 11.11 19.93
C PHE A 611 -19.77 11.16 19.62
N LYS A 612 -20.61 10.64 20.50
CA LYS A 612 -22.05 10.69 20.29
C LYS A 612 -22.56 12.13 20.39
N SER A 613 -23.29 12.64 19.40
CA SER A 613 -23.61 14.08 19.26
C SER A 613 -24.20 14.74 20.52
N ARG A 614 -25.02 14.01 21.30
CA ARG A 614 -25.65 14.52 22.53
C ARG A 614 -24.92 14.13 23.83
N SER A 615 -24.69 12.84 24.04
CA SER A 615 -24.07 12.35 25.30
C SER A 615 -22.55 12.47 25.31
N ARG A 616 -21.93 12.74 24.15
CA ARG A 616 -20.48 12.71 23.93
C ARG A 616 -19.81 11.38 24.33
N GLU A 617 -20.60 10.32 24.46
CA GLU A 617 -20.09 8.96 24.67
C GLU A 617 -19.15 8.58 23.52
N VAL A 618 -18.04 7.94 23.87
CA VAL A 618 -16.96 7.64 22.93
C VAL A 618 -17.07 6.22 22.40
N VAL A 619 -16.78 6.05 21.12
CA VAL A 619 -16.48 4.77 20.49
C VAL A 619 -15.11 4.89 19.82
N ALA A 620 -14.20 3.95 20.09
CA ALA A 620 -12.88 3.90 19.47
C ALA A 620 -12.83 2.87 18.33
N PHE A 621 -11.97 3.14 17.36
CA PHE A 621 -11.69 2.26 16.22
C PHE A 621 -10.19 2.29 15.87
N ASP A 622 -9.78 1.50 14.88
CA ASP A 622 -8.37 1.34 14.49
C ASP A 622 -7.49 0.64 15.54
N TRP A 623 -7.85 -0.61 15.86
CA TRP A 623 -7.21 -1.44 16.88
C TRP A 623 -5.88 -2.09 16.44
N GLN A 624 -5.24 -1.56 15.40
CA GLN A 624 -4.03 -2.11 14.76
C GLN A 624 -2.81 -2.23 15.68
N TRP A 625 -2.80 -1.47 16.77
CA TRP A 625 -1.69 -1.37 17.72
C TRP A 625 -2.05 -1.83 19.13
N SER A 626 -3.20 -2.49 19.25
CA SER A 626 -3.69 -3.03 20.51
C SER A 626 -2.87 -4.23 20.98
N GLY A 627 -2.78 -4.40 22.29
CA GLY A 627 -1.97 -5.45 22.90
C GLY A 627 -1.90 -5.30 24.39
N VAL A 628 -1.03 -6.09 25.02
CA VAL A 628 -0.84 -6.01 26.48
C VAL A 628 0.05 -4.82 26.82
N GLY A 629 -0.35 -4.08 27.86
CA GLY A 629 0.36 -2.90 28.34
C GLY A 629 -0.22 -2.35 29.63
N LEU A 630 0.23 -1.16 30.02
CA LEU A 630 -0.29 -0.42 31.16
C LEU A 630 -1.27 0.64 30.68
N GLY A 631 -2.42 0.78 31.34
CA GLY A 631 -3.42 1.78 30.96
C GLY A 631 -2.89 3.22 30.92
N ALA A 632 -1.85 3.52 31.71
CA ALA A 632 -1.15 4.80 31.68
C ALA A 632 -0.55 5.16 30.31
N MET A 633 -0.21 4.17 29.48
CA MET A 633 0.34 4.38 28.14
C MET A 633 -0.68 5.01 27.19
N ASP A 634 -1.93 4.53 27.21
CA ASP A 634 -3.00 5.13 26.42
C ASP A 634 -3.36 6.53 26.93
N VAL A 635 -3.37 6.74 28.25
CA VAL A 635 -3.59 8.07 28.85
C VAL A 635 -2.51 9.06 28.39
N ALA A 636 -1.24 8.68 28.45
CA ALA A 636 -0.12 9.50 27.99
C ALA A 636 -0.20 9.81 26.49
N ASN A 637 -0.49 8.80 25.66
CA ASN A 637 -0.68 9.01 24.22
C ASN A 637 -1.84 9.98 23.94
N PHE A 638 -2.97 9.78 24.60
CA PHE A 638 -4.17 10.60 24.44
C PHE A 638 -3.94 12.06 24.79
N LEU A 639 -3.41 12.33 25.99
CA LEU A 639 -3.16 13.70 26.46
C LEU A 639 -2.13 14.41 25.57
N ASN A 640 -1.14 13.69 25.02
CA ASN A 640 -0.13 14.28 24.14
C ASN A 640 -0.59 14.53 22.70
N THR A 641 -1.58 13.79 22.23
CA THR A 641 -1.99 13.83 20.83
C THR A 641 -3.25 14.63 20.57
N SER A 642 -4.13 14.75 21.58
CA SER A 642 -5.55 15.02 21.33
C SER A 642 -6.16 16.13 22.16
N VAL A 643 -5.61 16.45 23.33
CA VAL A 643 -6.24 17.36 24.30
C VAL A 643 -5.77 18.80 24.10
N SER A 644 -6.71 19.76 24.16
CA SER A 644 -6.40 21.18 24.04
C SER A 644 -5.40 21.67 25.09
N ILE A 645 -4.48 22.54 24.66
CA ILE A 645 -3.46 23.12 25.54
C ILE A 645 -4.07 23.88 26.73
N SER A 646 -5.29 24.41 26.61
CA SER A 646 -5.96 25.10 27.71
C SER A 646 -6.16 24.21 28.95
N LEU A 647 -6.23 22.89 28.76
CA LEU A 647 -6.34 21.90 29.84
C LEU A 647 -5.00 21.34 30.29
N LEU A 648 -3.92 21.66 29.57
CA LEU A 648 -2.57 21.16 29.81
C LEU A 648 -1.58 22.31 30.04
N ALA A 649 -2.09 23.52 30.28
CA ALA A 649 -1.29 24.74 30.37
C ALA A 649 -0.32 24.74 31.56
N ASN A 650 -0.65 24.00 32.61
CA ASN A 650 0.18 23.80 33.81
C ASN A 650 0.02 22.36 34.33
N ASP A 651 0.90 21.97 35.25
CA ASP A 651 0.91 20.60 35.79
C ASP A 651 -0.29 20.31 36.70
N GLU A 652 -0.89 21.33 37.34
CA GLU A 652 -2.08 21.16 38.19
C GLU A 652 -3.30 20.73 37.36
N ASN A 653 -3.58 21.40 36.24
CA ASN A 653 -4.69 21.06 35.34
C ASN A 653 -4.51 19.66 34.73
N GLU A 654 -3.27 19.28 34.43
CA GLU A 654 -2.97 17.94 33.94
C GLU A 654 -3.20 16.89 35.05
N LEU A 655 -2.79 17.19 36.29
CA LEU A 655 -3.00 16.33 37.44
C LEU A 655 -4.50 16.12 37.73
N GLU A 656 -5.35 17.14 37.53
CA GLU A 656 -6.81 16.99 37.60
C GLU A 656 -7.32 15.92 36.63
N LEU A 657 -6.80 15.88 35.40
CA LEU A 657 -7.19 14.88 34.40
C LEU A 657 -6.69 13.48 34.77
N LEU A 658 -5.50 13.38 35.34
CA LEU A 658 -4.94 12.11 35.83
C LEU A 658 -5.76 11.55 36.99
N HIS A 659 -6.12 12.38 37.97
CA HIS A 659 -7.02 12.00 39.06
C HIS A 659 -8.39 11.59 38.52
N PHE A 660 -8.95 12.37 37.58
CA PHE A 660 -10.24 12.04 36.98
C PHE A 660 -10.21 10.64 36.33
N TYR A 661 -9.19 10.31 35.54
CA TYR A 661 -9.03 8.98 34.97
C TYR A 661 -8.88 7.91 36.07
N TYR A 662 -8.03 8.16 37.07
CA TYR A 662 -7.76 7.20 38.14
C TYR A 662 -9.03 6.88 38.95
N ASP A 663 -9.83 7.90 39.25
CA ASP A 663 -11.11 7.75 39.95
C ASP A 663 -12.10 6.93 39.12
N ARG A 664 -12.23 7.21 37.81
CA ARG A 664 -13.07 6.41 36.91
C ARG A 664 -12.60 4.96 36.80
N LEU A 665 -11.28 4.73 36.79
CA LEU A 665 -10.70 3.39 36.77
C LEU A 665 -11.04 2.65 38.06
N SER A 666 -10.86 3.29 39.23
CA SER A 666 -11.20 2.71 40.53
C SER A 666 -12.68 2.33 40.62
N GLU A 667 -13.57 3.24 40.26
CA GLU A 667 -15.02 2.99 40.21
C GLU A 667 -15.33 1.79 39.32
N ARG A 668 -14.72 1.73 38.12
CA ARG A 668 -15.03 0.65 37.19
C ARG A 668 -14.52 -0.71 37.68
N LEU A 669 -13.32 -0.75 38.27
CA LEU A 669 -12.76 -1.97 38.86
C LEU A 669 -13.62 -2.49 40.03
N GLN A 670 -14.20 -1.59 40.82
CA GLN A 670 -15.15 -1.95 41.87
C GLN A 670 -16.46 -2.51 41.28
N VAL A 671 -17.00 -1.88 40.24
CA VAL A 671 -18.23 -2.36 39.57
C VAL A 671 -18.02 -3.74 38.92
N LEU A 672 -16.81 -4.03 38.44
CA LEU A 672 -16.45 -5.31 37.84
C LEU A 672 -15.95 -6.35 38.87
N ASP A 673 -16.00 -6.03 40.16
CA ASP A 673 -15.55 -6.89 41.28
C ASP A 673 -14.08 -7.37 41.13
N VAL A 674 -13.22 -6.52 40.57
CA VAL A 674 -11.78 -6.81 40.38
C VAL A 674 -10.99 -6.43 41.63
N THR A 675 -11.24 -5.25 42.18
CA THR A 675 -10.68 -4.81 43.46
C THR A 675 -11.62 -3.82 44.14
N SER A 676 -11.69 -3.90 45.47
CA SER A 676 -12.46 -2.95 46.28
C SER A 676 -11.65 -1.71 46.68
N ASP A 677 -10.33 -1.72 46.49
CA ASP A 677 -9.43 -0.64 46.90
C ASP A 677 -8.21 -0.55 45.96
N LEU A 678 -8.34 0.27 44.92
CA LEU A 678 -7.26 0.49 43.95
C LEU A 678 -6.01 1.10 44.60
N GLN A 679 -6.16 1.92 45.65
CA GLN A 679 -5.01 2.58 46.29
C GLN A 679 -4.06 1.59 46.95
N LYS A 680 -4.54 0.42 47.39
CA LYS A 680 -3.68 -0.64 47.93
C LYS A 680 -2.89 -1.39 46.87
N SER A 681 -3.50 -1.62 45.71
CA SER A 681 -2.92 -2.45 44.65
C SER A 681 -2.12 -1.63 43.63
N TYR A 682 -2.52 -0.39 43.40
CA TYR A 682 -1.88 0.54 42.50
C TYR A 682 -2.09 1.99 42.98
N PRO A 683 -1.28 2.46 43.96
CA PRO A 683 -1.37 3.82 44.48
C PRO A 683 -1.30 4.88 43.38
N PHE A 684 -1.95 6.03 43.61
CA PHE A 684 -1.97 7.11 42.61
C PHE A 684 -0.55 7.56 42.22
N GLU A 685 0.39 7.62 43.16
CA GLU A 685 1.78 8.02 42.90
C GLU A 685 2.48 7.03 41.96
N ALA A 686 2.18 5.74 42.07
CA ALA A 686 2.70 4.73 41.16
C ALA A 686 2.08 4.88 39.76
N PHE A 687 0.77 5.19 39.68
CA PHE A 687 0.11 5.50 38.42
C PHE A 687 0.70 6.74 37.74
N GLN A 688 0.90 7.82 38.50
CA GLN A 688 1.50 9.05 38.01
C GLN A 688 2.92 8.79 37.48
N ARG A 689 3.73 8.01 38.21
CA ARG A 689 5.06 7.60 37.75
C ARG A 689 5.02 6.85 36.41
N HIS A 690 4.11 5.89 36.25
CA HIS A 690 3.96 5.19 34.96
C HIS A 690 3.45 6.11 33.85
N TYR A 691 2.57 7.06 34.16
CA TYR A 691 2.15 8.08 33.20
C TYR A 691 3.33 8.96 32.76
N ASP A 692 4.15 9.44 33.70
CA ASP A 692 5.30 10.29 33.39
C ASP A 692 6.34 9.54 32.53
N PHE A 693 6.59 8.27 32.81
CA PHE A 693 7.44 7.44 31.95
C PHE A 693 6.83 7.23 30.57
N ALA A 694 5.53 6.94 30.47
CA ALA A 694 4.86 6.78 29.18
C ALA A 694 4.87 8.08 28.37
N PHE A 695 4.75 9.22 29.04
CA PHE A 695 4.92 10.54 28.44
C PHE A 695 6.32 10.71 27.86
N LEU A 696 7.36 10.38 28.62
CA LEU A 696 8.75 10.47 28.16
C LEU A 696 9.03 9.52 27.00
N GLU A 697 8.50 8.29 27.04
CA GLU A 697 8.65 7.31 25.97
C GLU A 697 7.92 7.74 24.68
N TYR A 698 6.77 8.41 24.78
CA TYR A 698 6.16 9.07 23.62
C TYR A 698 7.00 10.24 23.12
N GLY A 699 7.51 11.09 24.02
CA GLY A 699 8.39 12.21 23.68
C GLY A 699 9.69 11.77 22.99
N ARG A 700 10.20 10.58 23.34
CA ARG A 700 11.33 9.90 22.66
C ARG A 700 11.10 9.80 21.16
N LEU A 701 9.90 9.41 20.72
CA LEU A 701 9.55 9.29 19.31
C LEU A 701 9.61 10.66 18.60
N LEU A 702 9.18 11.72 19.29
CA LEU A 702 9.17 13.06 18.71
C LEU A 702 10.60 13.57 18.49
N ILE A 703 11.43 13.53 19.54
CA ILE A 703 12.82 14.03 19.49
C ILE A 703 13.75 13.21 18.59
N SER A 704 13.44 11.93 18.35
CA SER A 704 14.26 11.04 17.54
C SER A 704 13.75 10.81 16.10
N ASN A 705 12.60 11.36 15.73
CA ASN A 705 12.07 11.17 14.39
C ASN A 705 11.19 12.33 13.92
N PHE A 706 10.04 12.55 14.55
CA PHE A 706 9.03 13.46 14.01
C PHE A 706 9.50 14.90 13.94
N TRP A 707 10.31 15.36 14.89
CA TRP A 707 10.84 16.72 14.93
C TRP A 707 12.01 16.98 13.98
N LYS A 708 12.40 16.00 13.16
CA LYS A 708 13.40 16.19 12.11
C LYS A 708 13.00 17.34 11.18
N ASP A 709 13.93 18.29 11.01
CA ASP A 709 13.77 19.50 10.19
C ASP A 709 12.56 20.38 10.56
N MET A 710 11.97 20.19 11.75
CA MET A 710 10.78 20.92 12.17
C MET A 710 11.15 22.32 12.68
N THR A 711 10.56 23.34 12.06
CA THR A 711 10.59 24.75 12.50
C THR A 711 9.25 25.18 13.10
N PRO A 712 9.18 26.28 13.89
CA PRO A 712 7.90 26.81 14.37
C PRO A 712 6.89 27.07 13.25
N GLN A 713 7.35 27.62 12.12
CA GLN A 713 6.52 27.90 10.95
C GLN A 713 5.97 26.62 10.32
N SER A 714 6.82 25.60 10.17
CA SER A 714 6.42 24.30 9.62
C SER A 714 5.43 23.55 10.53
N CYS A 715 5.54 23.76 11.86
CA CYS A 715 4.61 23.23 12.85
C CYS A 715 3.24 23.92 12.72
N SER A 716 3.20 25.26 12.71
CA SER A 716 1.98 26.04 12.51
C SER A 716 1.31 25.75 11.17
N ALA A 717 2.09 25.50 10.11
CA ALA A 717 1.55 25.11 8.80
C ALA A 717 0.76 23.79 8.83
N LYS A 718 0.98 22.93 9.84
CA LYS A 718 0.28 21.66 10.03
C LYS A 718 -0.92 21.76 10.96
N ALA A 719 -1.30 22.94 11.46
CA ALA A 719 -2.32 23.11 12.50
C ALA A 719 -3.64 22.39 12.19
N TYR A 720 -4.06 22.36 10.92
CA TYR A 720 -5.30 21.72 10.48
C TYR A 720 -5.16 20.25 10.06
N ASN A 721 -3.97 19.65 10.19
CA ASN A 721 -3.76 18.24 9.88
C ASN A 721 -4.18 17.36 11.07
N VAL A 722 -5.48 17.08 11.15
CA VAL A 722 -6.13 16.35 12.26
C VAL A 722 -5.57 14.94 12.50
N ASN A 723 -4.92 14.33 11.50
CA ASN A 723 -4.30 13.01 11.64
C ASN A 723 -2.92 13.03 12.31
N CYS A 724 -2.34 14.22 12.55
CA CYS A 724 -1.09 14.39 13.28
C CYS A 724 -1.36 14.74 14.75
N GLY A 725 -0.61 14.14 15.67
CA GLY A 725 -0.68 14.51 17.09
C GLY A 725 -0.31 15.97 17.34
N LEU A 726 -0.92 16.59 18.35
CA LEU A 726 -0.74 18.01 18.67
C LEU A 726 0.72 18.40 18.94
N GLY A 727 1.53 17.50 19.51
CA GLY A 727 2.98 17.66 19.68
C GLY A 727 3.81 17.79 18.38
N TYR A 728 3.17 17.76 17.22
CA TYR A 728 3.80 17.97 15.91
C TYR A 728 3.21 19.13 15.09
N ARG A 729 2.03 19.64 15.48
CA ARG A 729 1.29 20.67 14.73
C ARG A 729 0.80 21.86 15.55
N SER A 730 1.16 21.91 16.82
CA SER A 730 0.78 23.00 17.72
C SER A 730 1.98 23.46 18.53
N VAL A 731 2.40 24.70 18.30
CA VAL A 731 3.55 25.33 18.98
C VAL A 731 3.43 25.24 20.51
N PRO A 732 2.29 25.58 21.15
CA PRO A 732 2.15 25.45 22.60
C PRO A 732 2.33 24.01 23.13
N HIS A 733 1.89 23.00 22.37
CA HIS A 733 2.08 21.60 22.76
C HIS A 733 3.53 21.14 22.60
N VAL A 734 4.25 21.64 21.59
CA VAL A 734 5.70 21.41 21.44
C VAL A 734 6.45 22.00 22.63
N VAL A 735 6.13 23.24 23.02
CA VAL A 735 6.74 23.90 24.18
C VAL A 735 6.48 23.10 25.47
N ARG A 736 5.23 22.69 25.72
CA ARG A 736 4.88 21.81 26.85
C ARG A 736 5.69 20.52 26.83
N MET A 737 5.78 19.87 25.68
CA MET A 737 6.53 18.62 25.52
C MET A 737 8.00 18.79 25.88
N VAL A 738 8.66 19.85 25.39
CA VAL A 738 10.07 20.14 25.70
C VAL A 738 10.28 20.42 27.19
N ARG A 739 9.40 21.20 27.82
CA ARG A 739 9.45 21.46 29.27
C ARG A 739 9.41 20.16 30.07
N LYS A 740 8.41 19.31 29.80
CA LYS A 740 8.21 18.06 30.53
C LYS A 740 9.28 17.03 30.23
N LEU A 741 9.77 16.94 28.98
CA LEU A 741 10.93 16.12 28.65
C LEU A 741 12.15 16.53 29.46
N HIS A 742 12.44 17.83 29.54
CA HIS A 742 13.60 18.32 30.28
C HIS A 742 13.51 18.02 31.78
N GLN A 743 12.36 18.30 32.40
CA GLN A 743 12.12 18.06 33.83
C GLN A 743 12.04 16.57 34.17
N GLY A 744 11.31 15.79 33.37
CA GLY A 744 11.12 14.36 33.62
C GLY A 744 12.41 13.56 33.50
N LEU A 745 13.29 13.88 32.54
CA LEU A 745 14.59 13.20 32.41
C LEU A 745 15.54 13.50 33.58
N GLU A 746 15.49 14.70 34.19
CA GLU A 746 16.24 14.96 35.45
C GLU A 746 15.68 14.11 36.60
N GLY A 747 14.35 13.94 36.65
CA GLY A 747 13.69 13.07 37.62
C GLY A 747 14.12 11.60 37.46
N VAL A 748 14.09 11.07 36.24
CA VAL A 748 14.49 9.70 35.91
C VAL A 748 15.94 9.45 36.31
N LYS A 749 16.85 10.36 35.97
CA LYS A 749 18.26 10.26 36.34
C LYS A 749 18.44 10.22 37.86
N SER A 750 17.73 11.08 38.59
CA SER A 750 17.78 11.12 40.05
C SER A 750 17.26 9.81 40.66
N GLU A 751 16.15 9.29 40.15
CA GLU A 751 15.56 8.03 40.59
C GLU A 751 16.50 6.84 40.32
N ARG A 752 17.07 6.76 39.11
CA ARG A 752 17.99 5.69 38.71
C ARG A 752 19.29 5.67 39.50
N LEU A 753 19.77 6.82 39.98
CA LEU A 753 20.93 6.90 40.86
C LEU A 753 20.64 6.46 42.30
N MET A 754 19.35 6.44 42.69
CA MET A 754 18.92 5.99 44.02
C MET A 754 18.55 4.50 44.06
N SER A 755 18.19 3.90 42.92
CA SER A 755 17.93 2.46 42.73
C SER A 755 19.21 1.67 42.50
#